data_AF-A0A399T4C8-F1
#
_entry.id   AF-A0A399T4C8-F1
#
_cell.length_a   1.000
_cell.length_b   1.000
_cell.length_c   1.000
_cell.angle_alpha   90.00
_cell.angle_beta   90.00
_cell.angle_gamma   90.00
#
_symmetry.space_group_name_H-M   'P 1'
#
loop_
_entity.id
_entity.type
_entity.pdbx_description
1 polymer ?
#
loop_
_entity_poly.entity_id
_entity_poly.type
_entity_poly.pdbx_seq_one_letter_code
_entity_poly.pdbx_strand_id
1 'polypeptide(L)'
;MKNFFLLLLLIVGFITIASGQREQMVINDKWRFTYGYEVRKNVFTEINLPHTWNTKDALGGNVDYYRGLGNYERTLKVEESWKGKRLFVRFLGVNTVANVFVNGKHVGEHRGGYTAFAFEITDFVNYGEDNTLWIRVNNAPQLDIMPLVGDFNMYGGIYRDVELYITDTDLISLLDYGSKGVYLHQQEVSSSKARVNAVVKTLGYSESVVRLLVEDHSGNIILNKSVSVSPGKNQTGEVAIPFEMQAPRLWNGRKDPYLYTVRTQLIKQGNVVDEVVQPLGLRFFHVDPDKGFFLNGEHLQLKGVCRHQDRPELGNAVSYLHHAEDIAIMEEIGANAVRLSHYPQDPQVYRLLDEKGFVVWSEIPFVGPGGYRDKGFVNQASFKENGKQQLLEMIRQQINHPSIVMWGLFNELKEQGDNPVEYIKELHALSHSEDPSRITVAASNQGGALNTITDIIAWNKYYGWYGGNPSSIGTWADNQHKQMPSTPIGVSEYGAGASLYHQQEELIQPAPNSFWHPENWQTHFHEGHWVAIDQRPFLWGTFIWNLFDFGGAHRTEGEVPGKNDKGLVTFDRKDRKDAFYFYKANWNQTEPMVYVAERRIANRTKAAQTIKVYSNQKRVELWVNGKKVGTATGDYARFYFEVTLKPGMNEIIAKAGKELIDKIYINLQINY
;
A
#
# COMPACT_ATOMS: atom_id res chain seq x y z
N MET A 1 34.36 -69.89 9.85
CA MET A 1 34.55 -68.45 10.09
C MET A 1 33.26 -67.72 9.78
N LYS A 2 32.71 -67.05 10.80
CA LYS A 2 31.96 -65.79 10.78
C LYS A 2 30.62 -65.67 10.02
N ASN A 3 29.63 -65.29 10.84
CA ASN A 3 28.58 -64.29 10.64
C ASN A 3 27.22 -64.77 10.13
N PHE A 4 26.36 -65.14 11.09
CA PHE A 4 24.90 -65.05 10.94
C PHE A 4 24.43 -63.76 11.65
N PHE A 5 23.82 -62.88 10.87
CA PHE A 5 23.15 -61.65 11.31
C PHE A 5 21.88 -62.00 12.10
N LEU A 6 21.75 -61.51 13.33
CA LEU A 6 20.49 -61.50 14.06
C LEU A 6 19.94 -60.07 14.03
N LEU A 7 18.80 -59.90 13.37
CA LEU A 7 18.07 -58.64 13.23
C LEU A 7 17.34 -58.35 14.56
N LEU A 8 17.75 -57.31 15.29
CA LEU A 8 17.04 -56.83 16.47
C LEU A 8 16.01 -55.78 16.02
N LEU A 9 14.73 -56.11 16.11
CA LEU A 9 13.61 -55.19 15.95
C LEU A 9 13.57 -54.22 17.14
N LEU A 10 14.01 -52.98 16.92
CA LEU A 10 13.77 -51.86 17.82
C LEU A 10 12.59 -51.06 17.25
N ILE A 11 11.39 -51.36 17.74
CA ILE A 11 10.20 -50.53 17.58
C ILE A 11 10.42 -49.30 18.47
N VAL A 12 10.98 -48.24 17.90
CA VAL A 12 10.92 -46.91 18.50
C VAL A 12 9.61 -46.30 18.01
N GLY A 13 8.58 -46.35 18.86
CA GLY A 13 7.37 -45.58 18.65
C GLY A 13 7.72 -44.11 18.64
N PHE A 14 7.57 -43.47 17.48
CA PHE A 14 7.49 -42.01 17.41
C PHE A 14 6.18 -41.60 18.11
N ILE A 15 6.28 -41.24 19.39
CA ILE A 15 5.27 -40.40 20.01
C ILE A 15 5.47 -39.02 19.40
N THR A 16 4.77 -38.73 18.31
CA THR A 16 4.55 -37.36 17.87
C THR A 16 3.68 -36.71 18.94
N ILE A 17 4.31 -36.01 19.89
CA ILE A 17 3.63 -34.99 20.65
C ILE A 17 3.33 -33.89 19.61
N ALA A 18 2.16 -33.97 18.99
CA ALA A 18 1.59 -32.84 18.27
C ALA A 18 1.31 -31.77 19.33
N SER A 19 2.32 -30.95 19.63
CA SER A 19 2.18 -29.82 20.55
C SER A 19 1.10 -28.93 19.99
N GLY A 20 0.10 -28.59 20.80
CA GLY A 20 -1.11 -27.86 20.40
C GLY A 20 -0.88 -26.42 19.96
N GLN A 21 0.06 -26.15 19.05
CA GLN A 21 0.24 -24.86 18.40
C GLN A 21 -0.84 -24.66 17.34
N ARG A 22 -1.20 -23.39 17.11
CA ARG A 22 -2.06 -22.95 16.01
C ARG A 22 -1.56 -23.47 14.66
N GLU A 23 -2.48 -24.03 13.88
CA GLU A 23 -2.29 -24.31 12.47
C GLU A 23 -2.99 -23.24 11.63
N GLN A 24 -2.34 -22.80 10.55
CA GLN A 24 -2.88 -21.85 9.58
C GLN A 24 -2.76 -22.45 8.18
N MET A 25 -3.87 -22.47 7.45
CA MET A 25 -3.94 -22.95 6.07
C MET A 25 -4.53 -21.87 5.17
N VAL A 26 -3.86 -21.54 4.07
CA VAL A 26 -4.44 -20.69 3.01
C VAL A 26 -5.32 -21.58 2.13
N ILE A 27 -6.60 -21.24 2.01
CA ILE A 27 -7.62 -22.04 1.31
C ILE A 27 -8.08 -21.37 0.01
N ASN A 28 -7.13 -20.90 -0.80
CA ASN A 28 -7.38 -20.13 -2.00
C ASN A 28 -7.76 -20.97 -3.24
N ASP A 29 -7.48 -22.27 -3.25
CA ASP A 29 -7.71 -23.10 -4.43
C ASP A 29 -9.19 -23.50 -4.60
N LYS A 30 -9.58 -24.03 -5.77
CA LYS A 30 -10.81 -24.85 -5.95
C LYS A 30 -12.11 -24.22 -5.44
N TRP A 31 -12.30 -22.93 -5.65
CA TRP A 31 -13.57 -22.27 -5.39
C TRP A 31 -14.48 -22.38 -6.62
N ARG A 32 -15.77 -22.56 -6.38
CA ARG A 32 -16.80 -22.44 -7.41
C ARG A 32 -17.41 -21.05 -7.33
N PHE A 33 -17.31 -20.29 -8.40
CA PHE A 33 -17.85 -18.95 -8.51
C PHE A 33 -19.08 -18.91 -9.40
N THR A 34 -20.11 -18.18 -8.98
CA THR A 34 -21.22 -17.80 -9.86
C THR A 34 -21.70 -16.38 -9.58
N TYR A 35 -22.13 -15.68 -10.61
CA TYR A 35 -22.72 -14.36 -10.47
C TYR A 35 -24.05 -14.46 -9.72
N GLY A 36 -24.40 -13.42 -8.96
CA GLY A 36 -25.61 -13.40 -8.15
C GLY A 36 -26.92 -13.38 -8.94
N TYR A 37 -26.88 -13.04 -10.23
CA TYR A 37 -28.02 -13.15 -11.13
C TYR A 37 -28.18 -14.55 -11.75
N GLU A 38 -27.19 -15.43 -11.60
CA GLU A 38 -27.27 -16.80 -12.13
C GLU A 38 -28.05 -17.68 -11.17
N VAL A 39 -29.25 -18.09 -11.60
CA VAL A 39 -30.20 -18.86 -10.79
C VAL A 39 -30.22 -20.35 -11.12
N ARG A 40 -29.56 -20.77 -12.21
CA ARG A 40 -29.54 -22.17 -12.62
C ARG A 40 -28.62 -22.98 -11.71
N LYS A 41 -29.07 -24.17 -11.33
CA LYS A 41 -28.25 -25.11 -10.56
C LYS A 41 -27.03 -25.55 -11.36
N ASN A 42 -25.92 -25.80 -10.66
CA ASN A 42 -24.68 -26.34 -11.22
C ASN A 42 -24.03 -25.49 -12.33
N VAL A 43 -24.39 -24.20 -12.43
CA VAL A 43 -23.69 -23.24 -13.30
C VAL A 43 -22.70 -22.46 -12.43
N PHE A 44 -21.42 -22.79 -12.56
CA PHE A 44 -20.32 -22.12 -11.88
C PHE A 44 -19.06 -22.19 -12.73
N THR A 45 -18.10 -21.33 -12.40
CA THR A 45 -16.72 -21.39 -12.90
C THR A 45 -15.82 -21.79 -11.75
N GLU A 46 -14.91 -22.76 -11.96
CA GLU A 46 -13.86 -23.03 -10.98
C GLU A 46 -12.81 -21.92 -11.05
N ILE A 47 -12.49 -21.33 -9.91
CA ILE A 47 -11.53 -20.24 -9.77
C ILE A 47 -10.61 -20.51 -8.59
N ASN A 48 -9.48 -19.80 -8.58
CA ASN A 48 -8.60 -19.69 -7.42
C ASN A 48 -8.59 -18.24 -6.95
N LEU A 49 -8.40 -18.04 -5.65
CA LEU A 49 -8.19 -16.74 -5.05
C LEU A 49 -6.69 -16.34 -5.14
N PRO A 50 -6.37 -15.05 -5.15
CA PRO A 50 -7.28 -13.90 -5.16
C PRO A 50 -8.10 -13.81 -6.46
N HIS A 51 -9.36 -13.35 -6.37
CA HIS A 51 -10.26 -13.23 -7.52
C HIS A 51 -11.15 -11.99 -7.44
N THR A 52 -11.26 -11.30 -8.59
CA THR A 52 -12.31 -10.32 -8.85
C THR A 52 -13.03 -10.66 -10.14
N TRP A 53 -14.34 -10.45 -10.18
CA TRP A 53 -15.13 -10.60 -11.41
C TRP A 53 -15.06 -9.38 -12.34
N ASN A 54 -14.34 -8.32 -11.95
CA ASN A 54 -14.27 -7.06 -12.68
C ASN A 54 -12.98 -6.88 -13.51
N THR A 55 -12.32 -7.97 -13.92
CA THR A 55 -11.05 -7.92 -14.67
C THR A 55 -11.22 -7.53 -16.14
N LYS A 56 -12.41 -7.64 -16.71
CA LYS A 56 -12.67 -7.35 -18.14
C LYS A 56 -13.52 -6.12 -18.37
N ASP A 57 -14.64 -6.00 -17.65
CA ASP A 57 -15.60 -4.93 -17.84
C ASP A 57 -15.04 -3.57 -17.34
N ALA A 58 -14.63 -3.49 -16.07
CA ALA A 58 -14.09 -2.26 -15.50
C ALA A 58 -12.78 -1.83 -16.16
N LEU A 59 -11.87 -2.80 -16.39
CA LEU A 59 -10.60 -2.53 -17.08
C LEU A 59 -10.77 -2.21 -18.57
N GLY A 60 -11.88 -2.61 -19.18
CA GLY A 60 -12.24 -2.26 -20.56
C GLY A 60 -12.86 -0.86 -20.69
N GLY A 61 -12.94 -0.08 -19.61
CA GLY A 61 -13.55 1.26 -19.63
C GLY A 61 -15.08 1.25 -19.67
N ASN A 62 -15.73 0.14 -19.29
CA ASN A 62 -17.19 0.13 -19.14
C ASN A 62 -17.58 0.77 -17.80
N VAL A 63 -18.22 1.94 -17.86
CA VAL A 63 -18.70 2.67 -16.67
C VAL A 63 -19.75 1.89 -15.87
N ASP A 64 -20.53 1.05 -16.54
CA ASP A 64 -21.57 0.20 -15.96
C ASP A 64 -21.05 -1.24 -15.74
N TYR A 65 -19.77 -1.38 -15.37
CA TYR A 65 -19.20 -2.67 -14.99
C TYR A 65 -20.04 -3.33 -13.89
N TYR A 66 -20.07 -4.67 -13.86
CA TYR A 66 -20.98 -5.39 -12.98
C TYR A 66 -20.68 -5.10 -11.51
N ARG A 67 -21.63 -4.43 -10.86
CA ARG A 67 -21.65 -4.15 -9.43
C ARG A 67 -22.87 -4.77 -8.77
N GLY A 68 -22.67 -5.88 -8.09
CA GLY A 68 -23.76 -6.68 -7.54
C GLY A 68 -23.25 -7.87 -6.75
N LEU A 69 -24.08 -8.91 -6.69
CA LEU A 69 -23.79 -10.12 -5.93
C LEU A 69 -22.89 -11.08 -6.72
N GLY A 70 -22.01 -11.79 -6.02
CA GLY A 70 -21.26 -12.94 -6.51
C GLY A 70 -21.13 -13.98 -5.39
N ASN A 71 -21.20 -15.25 -5.75
CA ASN A 71 -21.21 -16.37 -4.82
C ASN A 71 -19.93 -17.19 -4.99
N TYR A 72 -19.24 -17.46 -3.89
CA TYR A 72 -18.06 -18.31 -3.85
C TYR A 72 -18.35 -19.50 -2.95
N GLU A 73 -18.25 -20.71 -3.46
CA GLU A 73 -18.49 -21.94 -2.70
C GLU A 73 -17.26 -22.84 -2.75
N ARG A 74 -16.82 -23.33 -1.60
CA ARG A 74 -15.70 -24.27 -1.46
C ARG A 74 -16.10 -25.42 -0.55
N THR A 75 -15.72 -26.64 -0.93
CA THR A 75 -15.76 -27.79 -0.02
C THR A 75 -14.59 -27.70 0.95
N LEU A 76 -14.88 -27.71 2.24
CA LEU A 76 -13.94 -27.68 3.33
C LEU A 76 -13.95 -29.04 4.04
N LYS A 77 -12.84 -29.79 3.92
CA LYS A 77 -12.67 -31.02 4.67
C LYS A 77 -12.31 -30.69 6.12
N VAL A 78 -13.14 -31.13 7.06
CA VAL A 78 -12.91 -30.92 8.51
C VAL A 78 -12.60 -32.27 9.13
N GLU A 79 -11.36 -32.46 9.58
CA GLU A 79 -10.91 -33.75 10.10
C GLU A 79 -11.53 -34.06 11.47
N GLU A 80 -11.86 -35.33 11.75
CA GLU A 80 -12.39 -35.74 13.08
C GLU A 80 -11.39 -35.41 14.21
N SER A 81 -10.09 -35.39 13.90
CA SER A 81 -9.04 -35.01 14.86
C SER A 81 -9.08 -33.55 15.30
N TRP A 82 -9.81 -32.68 14.60
CA TRP A 82 -9.99 -31.28 15.00
C TRP A 82 -11.10 -31.10 16.04
N LYS A 83 -11.82 -32.16 16.40
CA LYS A 83 -12.86 -32.09 17.43
C LYS A 83 -12.28 -31.66 18.77
N GLY A 84 -12.90 -30.65 19.38
CA GLY A 84 -12.39 -30.01 20.61
C GLY A 84 -11.34 -28.92 20.37
N LYS A 85 -10.94 -28.67 19.12
CA LYS A 85 -10.22 -27.46 18.71
C LYS A 85 -11.20 -26.36 18.33
N ARG A 86 -10.68 -25.16 18.09
CA ARG A 86 -11.47 -24.03 17.55
C ARG A 86 -11.06 -23.75 16.13
N LEU A 87 -12.05 -23.48 15.29
CA LEU A 87 -11.87 -23.27 13.87
C LEU A 87 -12.30 -21.86 13.51
N PHE A 88 -11.44 -21.12 12.80
CA PHE A 88 -11.75 -19.77 12.33
C PHE A 88 -11.50 -19.66 10.84
N VAL A 89 -12.35 -18.92 10.15
CA VAL A 89 -12.07 -18.45 8.80
C VAL A 89 -11.78 -16.95 8.85
N ARG A 90 -10.65 -16.54 8.30
CA ARG A 90 -10.21 -15.14 8.23
C ARG A 90 -10.00 -14.74 6.77
N PHE A 91 -10.62 -13.64 6.39
CA PHE A 91 -10.51 -13.08 5.05
C PHE A 91 -9.60 -11.86 5.13
N LEU A 92 -8.62 -11.74 4.24
CA LEU A 92 -7.72 -10.58 4.22
C LEU A 92 -8.30 -9.37 3.47
N GLY A 93 -9.35 -9.58 2.67
CA GLY A 93 -10.08 -8.53 1.95
C GLY A 93 -11.16 -9.08 1.02
N VAL A 94 -12.38 -8.60 1.18
CA VAL A 94 -13.54 -8.94 0.34
C VAL A 94 -14.29 -7.67 0.02
N ASN A 95 -14.49 -7.36 -1.26
CA ASN A 95 -15.02 -6.06 -1.66
C ASN A 95 -16.50 -6.14 -2.13
N THR A 96 -17.47 -5.44 -1.55
CA THR A 96 -17.40 -4.57 -0.33
C THR A 96 -18.12 -5.16 0.88
N VAL A 97 -19.09 -6.07 0.68
CA VAL A 97 -19.84 -6.75 1.75
C VAL A 97 -19.72 -8.25 1.58
N ALA A 98 -19.45 -8.97 2.68
CA ALA A 98 -19.33 -10.42 2.69
C ALA A 98 -20.30 -11.03 3.73
N ASN A 99 -21.17 -11.93 3.29
CA ASN A 99 -21.96 -12.79 4.19
C ASN A 99 -21.41 -14.22 4.11
N VAL A 100 -21.03 -14.78 5.27
CA VAL A 100 -20.37 -16.09 5.38
C VAL A 100 -21.36 -17.14 5.85
N PHE A 101 -21.39 -18.26 5.15
CA PHE A 101 -22.25 -19.40 5.46
C PHE A 101 -21.42 -20.68 5.55
N VAL A 102 -21.75 -21.53 6.52
CA VAL A 102 -21.19 -22.88 6.64
C VAL A 102 -22.36 -23.86 6.72
N ASN A 103 -22.38 -24.86 5.83
CA ASN A 103 -23.47 -25.84 5.72
C ASN A 103 -24.86 -25.20 5.63
N GLY A 104 -24.96 -24.07 4.91
CA GLY A 104 -26.19 -23.30 4.72
C GLY A 104 -26.61 -22.43 5.91
N LYS A 105 -25.89 -22.46 7.04
CA LYS A 105 -26.13 -21.60 8.21
C LYS A 105 -25.32 -20.31 8.10
N HIS A 106 -25.95 -19.17 8.34
CA HIS A 106 -25.29 -17.87 8.35
C HIS A 106 -24.41 -17.72 9.60
N VAL A 107 -23.11 -17.44 9.40
CA VAL A 107 -22.12 -17.25 10.45
C VAL A 107 -21.99 -15.77 10.80
N GLY A 108 -21.93 -14.89 9.81
CA GLY A 108 -21.78 -13.46 10.03
C GLY A 108 -21.61 -12.63 8.76
N GLU A 109 -21.69 -11.31 8.92
CA GLU A 109 -21.52 -10.30 7.87
C GLU A 109 -20.32 -9.39 8.18
N HIS A 110 -19.54 -9.05 7.16
CA HIS A 110 -18.57 -7.95 7.18
C HIS A 110 -18.94 -6.88 6.15
N ARG A 111 -18.78 -5.61 6.53
CA ARG A 111 -19.10 -4.43 5.72
C ARG A 111 -17.86 -3.52 5.62
N GLY A 112 -17.12 -3.62 4.53
CA GLY A 112 -15.87 -2.88 4.33
C GLY A 112 -14.99 -3.63 3.33
N GLY A 113 -14.41 -2.92 2.36
CA GLY A 113 -13.76 -3.59 1.22
C GLY A 113 -12.30 -3.98 1.40
N TYR A 114 -11.63 -3.52 2.45
CA TYR A 114 -10.16 -3.32 2.40
C TYR A 114 -9.38 -3.87 3.58
N THR A 115 -10.09 -4.33 4.60
CA THR A 115 -9.55 -4.78 5.87
C THR A 115 -9.91 -6.23 6.09
N ALA A 116 -9.13 -6.90 6.94
CA ALA A 116 -9.39 -8.28 7.29
C ALA A 116 -10.60 -8.41 8.23
N PHE A 117 -11.23 -9.59 8.24
CA PHE A 117 -12.22 -9.97 9.23
C PHE A 117 -12.15 -11.47 9.49
N ALA A 118 -12.57 -11.90 10.67
CA ALA A 118 -12.54 -13.31 11.07
C ALA A 118 -13.84 -13.75 11.74
N PHE A 119 -14.26 -14.97 11.45
CA PHE A 119 -15.39 -15.62 12.12
C PHE A 119 -14.97 -16.98 12.65
N GLU A 120 -15.44 -17.30 13.85
CA GLU A 120 -15.36 -18.65 14.38
C GLU A 120 -16.45 -19.53 13.73
N ILE A 121 -16.06 -20.71 13.26
CA ILE A 121 -16.93 -21.68 12.60
C ILE A 121 -17.02 -23.03 13.35
N THR A 122 -16.42 -23.11 14.55
CA THR A 122 -16.31 -24.32 15.38
C THR A 122 -17.64 -25.08 15.52
N ASP A 123 -18.74 -24.37 15.73
CA ASP A 123 -20.07 -24.94 15.97
C ASP A 123 -20.93 -25.07 14.70
N PHE A 124 -20.39 -24.70 13.54
CA PHE A 124 -21.08 -24.72 12.26
C PHE A 124 -20.68 -25.90 11.36
N VAL A 125 -19.56 -26.55 11.68
CA VAL A 125 -19.00 -27.66 10.91
C VAL A 125 -19.45 -29.03 11.42
N ASN A 126 -19.44 -30.01 10.52
CA ASN A 126 -19.50 -31.43 10.82
C ASN A 126 -18.07 -31.99 10.79
N TYR A 127 -17.63 -32.59 11.88
CA TYR A 127 -16.30 -33.20 11.99
C TYR A 127 -16.27 -34.57 11.29
N GLY A 128 -15.15 -34.88 10.65
CA GLY A 128 -14.97 -36.11 9.87
C GLY A 128 -15.67 -36.10 8.50
N GLU A 129 -16.27 -34.97 8.11
CA GLU A 129 -17.08 -34.83 6.89
C GLU A 129 -16.61 -33.64 6.02
N ASP A 130 -17.08 -33.63 4.78
CA ASP A 130 -17.00 -32.47 3.89
C ASP A 130 -18.04 -31.43 4.28
N ASN A 131 -17.61 -30.19 4.41
CA ASN A 131 -18.45 -29.05 4.76
C ASN A 131 -18.53 -28.06 3.60
N THR A 132 -19.66 -27.37 3.45
CA THR A 132 -19.78 -26.30 2.46
C THR A 132 -19.46 -24.96 3.10
N LEU A 133 -18.38 -24.31 2.67
CA LEU A 133 -18.10 -22.90 2.94
C LEU A 133 -18.61 -22.05 1.78
N TRP A 134 -19.63 -21.23 2.03
CA TRP A 134 -20.25 -20.38 1.02
C TRP A 134 -20.19 -18.91 1.41
N ILE A 135 -19.63 -18.09 0.53
CA ILE A 135 -19.45 -16.65 0.72
C ILE A 135 -20.27 -15.91 -0.32
N ARG A 136 -21.20 -15.07 0.14
CA ARG A 136 -21.93 -14.15 -0.72
C ARG A 136 -21.28 -12.78 -0.63
N VAL A 137 -20.72 -12.32 -1.74
CA VAL A 137 -20.01 -11.05 -1.86
C VAL A 137 -20.86 -10.06 -2.63
N ASN A 138 -20.90 -8.80 -2.21
CA ASN A 138 -21.63 -7.73 -2.90
C ASN A 138 -20.74 -6.48 -3.03
N ASN A 139 -20.57 -5.95 -4.24
CA ASN A 139 -19.92 -4.65 -4.48
C ASN A 139 -20.87 -3.59 -5.08
N ALA A 140 -22.19 -3.82 -5.02
CA ALA A 140 -23.20 -2.85 -5.41
C ALA A 140 -22.95 -1.50 -4.72
N PRO A 141 -23.32 -0.37 -5.36
CA PRO A 141 -23.31 0.94 -4.70
C PRO A 141 -24.12 0.90 -3.40
N GLN A 142 -23.54 1.46 -2.34
CA GLN A 142 -24.15 1.63 -1.02
C GLN A 142 -23.91 3.07 -0.56
N LEU A 143 -24.77 3.60 0.31
CA LEU A 143 -24.61 4.95 0.90
C LEU A 143 -24.13 4.91 2.35
N ASP A 144 -23.88 3.73 2.89
CA ASP A 144 -23.47 3.48 4.28
C ASP A 144 -22.11 2.79 4.42
N ILE A 145 -21.38 2.56 3.32
CA ILE A 145 -20.05 1.94 3.31
C ILE A 145 -19.10 2.78 2.46
N MET A 146 -18.10 3.39 3.10
CA MET A 146 -17.04 4.11 2.37
C MET A 146 -16.11 3.10 1.65
N PRO A 147 -15.60 3.41 0.43
CA PRO A 147 -15.78 4.64 -0.34
C PRO A 147 -17.11 4.66 -1.11
N LEU A 148 -17.77 5.82 -1.13
CA LEU A 148 -19.00 6.04 -1.91
C LEU A 148 -18.70 6.38 -3.38
N VAL A 149 -17.60 7.11 -3.58
CA VAL A 149 -17.11 7.64 -4.84
C VAL A 149 -15.58 7.54 -4.86
N GLY A 150 -14.98 7.71 -6.02
CA GLY A 150 -13.52 7.78 -6.15
C GLY A 150 -13.10 7.65 -7.61
N ASP A 151 -11.96 8.27 -7.95
CA ASP A 151 -11.32 8.10 -9.26
C ASP A 151 -10.59 6.76 -9.35
N PHE A 152 -11.28 5.64 -9.11
CA PHE A 152 -10.75 4.28 -9.21
C PHE A 152 -11.90 3.27 -9.28
N ASN A 153 -11.60 2.03 -9.65
CA ASN A 153 -12.61 0.98 -9.78
C ASN A 153 -12.92 0.27 -8.43
N MET A 154 -14.21 -0.02 -8.20
CA MET A 154 -14.70 -0.76 -7.03
C MET A 154 -14.78 -2.26 -7.34
N TYR A 155 -13.64 -2.89 -7.61
CA TYR A 155 -13.52 -4.30 -8.02
C TYR A 155 -14.15 -5.25 -6.99
N GLY A 156 -15.21 -5.98 -7.36
CA GLY A 156 -15.91 -6.90 -6.46
C GLY A 156 -15.29 -8.29 -6.40
N GLY A 157 -15.33 -8.94 -5.23
CA GLY A 157 -14.87 -10.32 -5.05
C GLY A 157 -14.02 -10.55 -3.80
N ILE A 158 -13.53 -11.78 -3.67
CA ILE A 158 -12.56 -12.19 -2.64
C ILE A 158 -11.17 -12.01 -3.24
N TYR A 159 -10.68 -10.77 -3.20
CA TYR A 159 -9.49 -10.35 -3.95
C TYR A 159 -8.18 -10.47 -3.15
N ARG A 160 -8.24 -10.99 -1.92
CA ARG A 160 -7.08 -11.37 -1.10
C ARG A 160 -7.30 -12.75 -0.49
N ASP A 161 -6.27 -13.26 0.19
CA ASP A 161 -6.26 -14.61 0.75
C ASP A 161 -7.37 -14.87 1.76
N VAL A 162 -7.76 -16.14 1.84
CA VAL A 162 -8.62 -16.70 2.88
C VAL A 162 -7.83 -17.71 3.68
N GLU A 163 -7.81 -17.53 5.00
CA GLU A 163 -7.05 -18.34 5.95
C GLU A 163 -8.01 -19.15 6.83
N LEU A 164 -7.79 -20.45 6.94
CA LEU A 164 -8.39 -21.32 7.95
C LEU A 164 -7.40 -21.47 9.11
N TYR A 165 -7.86 -21.18 10.32
CA TYR A 165 -7.10 -21.41 11.55
C TYR A 165 -7.70 -22.57 12.32
N ILE A 166 -6.83 -23.47 12.79
CA ILE A 166 -7.15 -24.50 13.78
C ILE A 166 -6.33 -24.19 15.03
N THR A 167 -7.00 -23.90 16.14
CA THR A 167 -6.33 -23.49 17.39
C THR A 167 -6.75 -24.37 18.56
N ASP A 168 -6.00 -24.30 19.65
CA ASP A 168 -6.48 -24.82 20.93
C ASP A 168 -7.73 -24.06 21.43
N THR A 169 -8.33 -24.53 22.54
CA THR A 169 -9.50 -23.88 23.14
C THR A 169 -9.17 -22.52 23.73
N ASP A 170 -7.92 -22.38 24.20
CA ASP A 170 -7.32 -21.15 24.70
C ASP A 170 -6.31 -20.64 23.66
N LEU A 171 -6.49 -19.41 23.18
CA LEU A 171 -5.71 -18.83 22.08
C LEU A 171 -5.50 -17.31 22.25
N ILE A 172 -4.58 -16.77 21.46
CA ILE A 172 -4.48 -15.34 21.18
C ILE A 172 -5.55 -15.00 20.13
N SER A 173 -6.42 -14.06 20.47
CA SER A 173 -7.69 -13.85 19.77
C SER A 173 -7.50 -13.35 18.34
N LEU A 174 -8.26 -13.95 17.41
CA LEU A 174 -8.44 -13.48 16.03
C LEU A 174 -9.69 -12.59 15.88
N LEU A 175 -10.51 -12.46 16.93
CA LEU A 175 -11.83 -11.83 16.88
C LEU A 175 -11.82 -10.32 17.18
N ASP A 176 -10.66 -9.75 17.50
CA ASP A 176 -10.53 -8.31 17.71
C ASP A 176 -10.28 -7.60 16.36
N TYR A 177 -11.37 -7.27 15.67
CA TYR A 177 -11.36 -6.61 14.34
C TYR A 177 -10.48 -7.33 13.30
N GLY A 178 -10.41 -8.67 13.34
CA GLY A 178 -9.59 -9.45 12.41
C GLY A 178 -8.08 -9.21 12.53
N SER A 179 -7.61 -8.59 13.63
CA SER A 179 -6.20 -8.40 13.93
C SER A 179 -5.52 -9.71 14.34
N LYS A 180 -4.22 -9.66 14.64
CA LYS A 180 -3.48 -10.80 15.21
C LYS A 180 -3.53 -10.85 16.74
N GLY A 181 -4.28 -9.95 17.39
CA GLY A 181 -4.49 -9.95 18.85
C GLY A 181 -3.28 -9.54 19.69
N VAL A 182 -2.23 -8.97 19.10
CA VAL A 182 -1.03 -8.48 19.79
C VAL A 182 -0.76 -7.05 19.32
N TYR A 183 -0.63 -6.11 20.26
CA TYR A 183 -0.40 -4.69 19.98
C TYR A 183 0.83 -4.20 20.74
N LEU A 184 1.84 -3.69 20.04
CA LEU A 184 3.12 -3.27 20.60
C LEU A 184 3.19 -1.74 20.68
N HIS A 185 2.54 -1.17 21.69
CA HIS A 185 2.47 0.28 21.84
C HIS A 185 3.81 0.87 22.28
N GLN A 186 4.44 1.66 21.41
CA GLN A 186 5.69 2.36 21.68
C GLN A 186 5.39 3.63 22.50
N GLN A 187 5.62 3.58 23.82
CA GLN A 187 5.27 4.68 24.73
C GLN A 187 6.36 5.76 24.81
N GLU A 188 7.62 5.34 24.73
CA GLU A 188 8.78 6.24 24.67
C GLU A 188 9.88 5.54 23.89
N VAL A 189 10.48 6.22 22.91
CA VAL A 189 11.61 5.68 22.15
C VAL A 189 12.67 6.76 21.98
N SER A 190 13.92 6.40 22.24
CA SER A 190 15.12 7.20 22.00
C SER A 190 16.28 6.27 21.63
N SER A 191 17.43 6.84 21.27
CA SER A 191 18.66 6.06 21.07
C SER A 191 19.18 5.39 22.35
N SER A 192 18.79 5.88 23.53
CA SER A 192 19.27 5.36 24.83
C SER A 192 18.33 4.32 25.45
N LYS A 193 17.03 4.39 25.17
CA LYS A 193 16.02 3.50 25.75
C LYS A 193 14.74 3.47 24.91
N ALA A 194 14.01 2.35 24.99
CA ALA A 194 12.64 2.24 24.52
C ALA A 194 11.75 1.59 25.58
N ARG A 195 10.58 2.17 25.83
CA ARG A 195 9.50 1.61 26.66
C ARG A 195 8.33 1.23 25.76
N VAL A 196 7.95 -0.04 25.83
CA VAL A 196 6.87 -0.62 25.03
C VAL A 196 5.87 -1.28 25.96
N ASN A 197 4.58 -1.10 25.69
CA ASN A 197 3.51 -1.83 26.35
C ASN A 197 2.87 -2.80 25.36
N ALA A 198 3.14 -4.10 25.53
CA ALA A 198 2.51 -5.13 24.72
C ALA A 198 1.13 -5.45 25.28
N VAL A 199 0.08 -5.21 24.51
CA VAL A 199 -1.30 -5.60 24.84
C VAL A 199 -1.65 -6.85 24.05
N VAL A 200 -2.06 -7.91 24.74
CA VAL A 200 -2.40 -9.21 24.14
C VAL A 200 -3.86 -9.53 24.43
N LYS A 201 -4.64 -9.76 23.37
CA LYS A 201 -6.03 -10.20 23.44
C LYS A 201 -6.06 -11.71 23.45
N THR A 202 -6.69 -12.30 24.46
CA THR A 202 -6.81 -13.75 24.60
C THR A 202 -8.26 -14.16 24.53
N LEU A 203 -8.49 -15.42 24.17
CA LEU A 203 -9.80 -16.03 24.14
C LEU A 203 -9.68 -17.45 24.70
N GLY A 204 -10.47 -17.82 25.70
CA GLY A 204 -10.32 -19.11 26.37
C GLY A 204 -11.07 -19.26 27.69
N TYR A 205 -11.01 -20.46 28.24
CA TYR A 205 -11.77 -20.90 29.42
C TYR A 205 -10.87 -21.13 30.65
N SER A 206 -9.56 -21.11 30.46
CA SER A 206 -8.61 -21.58 31.47
C SER A 206 -7.65 -20.47 31.88
N GLU A 207 -7.18 -20.54 33.13
CA GLU A 207 -6.00 -19.78 33.52
C GLU A 207 -4.80 -20.21 32.67
N SER A 208 -4.11 -19.21 32.13
CA SER A 208 -2.97 -19.39 31.23
C SER A 208 -1.89 -18.36 31.55
N VAL A 209 -0.71 -18.52 30.96
CA VAL A 209 0.38 -17.55 31.06
C VAL A 209 0.68 -17.02 29.66
N VAL A 210 0.66 -15.71 29.49
CA VAL A 210 1.17 -15.08 28.27
C VAL A 210 2.66 -14.83 28.47
N ARG A 211 3.49 -15.46 27.63
CA ARG A 211 4.94 -15.26 27.58
C ARG A 211 5.30 -14.44 26.35
N LEU A 212 6.06 -13.37 26.54
CA LEU A 212 6.57 -12.51 25.49
C LEU A 212 8.08 -12.66 25.40
N LEU A 213 8.57 -13.07 24.22
CA LEU A 213 9.99 -13.16 23.88
C LEU A 213 10.30 -12.10 22.82
N VAL A 214 11.28 -11.24 23.08
CA VAL A 214 11.83 -10.33 22.07
C VAL A 214 13.15 -10.91 21.58
N GLU A 215 13.27 -11.08 20.28
CA GLU A 215 14.40 -11.67 19.58
C GLU A 215 15.09 -10.62 18.71
N ASP A 216 16.42 -10.62 18.70
CA ASP A 216 17.21 -9.86 17.72
C ASP A 216 17.21 -10.55 16.33
N HIS A 217 17.85 -9.93 15.33
CA HIS A 217 17.90 -10.50 13.97
C HIS A 217 18.66 -11.84 13.87
N SER A 218 19.49 -12.19 14.87
CA SER A 218 20.18 -13.47 14.94
C SER A 218 19.35 -14.55 15.67
N GLY A 219 18.16 -14.21 16.15
CA GLY A 219 17.29 -15.08 16.93
C GLY A 219 17.66 -15.16 18.41
N ASN A 220 18.55 -14.29 18.92
CA ASN A 220 18.88 -14.28 20.34
C ASN A 220 17.74 -13.62 21.12
N ILE A 221 17.29 -14.28 22.19
CA ILE A 221 16.28 -13.72 23.09
C ILE A 221 16.93 -12.63 23.95
N ILE A 222 16.56 -11.38 23.71
CA ILE A 222 17.04 -10.22 24.47
C ILE A 222 16.08 -9.82 25.61
N LEU A 223 14.83 -10.26 25.56
CA LEU A 223 13.84 -10.05 26.61
C LEU A 223 12.91 -11.25 26.73
N ASN A 224 12.59 -11.65 27.96
CA ASN A 224 11.60 -12.66 28.29
C ASN A 224 10.73 -12.18 29.45
N LYS A 225 9.43 -12.02 29.22
CA LYS A 225 8.44 -11.61 30.22
C LYS A 225 7.29 -12.60 30.23
N SER A 226 6.65 -12.79 31.37
CA SER A 226 5.48 -13.65 31.48
C SER A 226 4.49 -13.06 32.47
N VAL A 227 3.20 -13.12 32.13
CA VAL A 227 2.11 -12.64 32.97
C VAL A 227 0.98 -13.66 32.93
N SER A 228 0.45 -14.01 34.10
CA SER A 228 -0.73 -14.87 34.19
C SER A 228 -1.97 -14.12 33.72
N VAL A 229 -2.82 -14.79 32.97
CA VAL A 229 -4.12 -14.30 32.51
C VAL A 229 -5.19 -15.29 32.93
N SER A 230 -6.27 -14.77 33.49
CA SER A 230 -7.49 -15.53 33.78
C SER A 230 -8.54 -15.22 32.71
N PRO A 231 -9.42 -16.16 32.38
CA PRO A 231 -10.49 -15.94 31.41
C PRO A 231 -11.42 -14.83 31.92
N GLY A 232 -11.67 -13.81 31.10
CA GLY A 232 -12.62 -12.74 31.43
C GLY A 232 -14.05 -13.09 31.03
N LYS A 233 -14.94 -12.08 31.07
CA LYS A 233 -16.34 -12.26 30.65
C LYS A 233 -16.41 -12.72 29.20
N ASN A 234 -17.33 -13.63 28.91
CA ASN A 234 -17.47 -14.27 27.59
C ASN A 234 -16.16 -14.90 27.08
N GLN A 235 -15.31 -15.40 27.98
CA GLN A 235 -14.02 -16.04 27.66
C GLN A 235 -13.00 -15.11 27.01
N THR A 236 -13.27 -13.81 26.95
CA THR A 236 -12.32 -12.82 26.41
C THR A 236 -11.41 -12.31 27.52
N GLY A 237 -10.11 -12.20 27.23
CA GLY A 237 -9.12 -11.64 28.15
C GLY A 237 -8.25 -10.59 27.45
N GLU A 238 -7.67 -9.71 28.24
CA GLU A 238 -6.66 -8.75 27.81
C GLU A 238 -5.58 -8.68 28.88
N VAL A 239 -4.32 -8.66 28.46
CA VAL A 239 -3.18 -8.46 29.35
C VAL A 239 -2.22 -7.44 28.76
N ALA A 240 -1.76 -6.51 29.60
CA ALA A 240 -0.72 -5.55 29.29
C ALA A 240 0.60 -6.00 29.92
N ILE A 241 1.65 -6.07 29.12
CA ILE A 241 3.00 -6.49 29.52
C ILE A 241 3.97 -5.35 29.16
N PRO A 242 4.24 -4.43 30.09
CA PRO A 242 5.24 -3.40 29.87
C PRO A 242 6.66 -3.98 29.89
N PHE A 243 7.49 -3.53 28.97
CA PHE A 243 8.92 -3.84 28.97
C PHE A 243 9.76 -2.66 28.48
N GLU A 244 11.04 -2.72 28.83
CA GLU A 244 12.02 -1.70 28.49
C GLU A 244 13.24 -2.34 27.84
N MET A 245 13.80 -1.65 26.86
CA MET A 245 15.03 -2.02 26.16
C MET A 245 16.03 -0.89 26.30
N GLN A 246 17.26 -1.23 26.70
CA GLN A 246 18.36 -0.28 26.83
C GLN A 246 19.18 -0.24 25.53
N ALA A 247 19.56 0.96 25.11
CA ALA A 247 20.29 1.23 23.86
C ALA A 247 19.77 0.44 22.65
N PRO A 248 18.46 0.53 22.32
CA PRO A 248 17.89 -0.25 21.23
C PRO A 248 18.45 0.21 19.88
N ARG A 249 18.73 -0.74 18.98
CA ARG A 249 18.85 -0.44 17.55
C ARG A 249 17.50 0.00 17.00
N LEU A 250 17.44 1.20 16.45
CA LEU A 250 16.22 1.82 15.94
C LEU A 250 15.96 1.40 14.49
N TRP A 251 14.69 1.28 14.13
CA TRP A 251 14.27 1.32 12.74
C TRP A 251 14.45 2.75 12.24
N ASN A 252 15.28 2.93 11.21
CA ASN A 252 15.70 4.25 10.73
C ASN A 252 15.48 4.42 9.22
N GLY A 253 14.28 4.04 8.76
CA GLY A 253 13.88 4.12 7.36
C GLY A 253 14.84 3.35 6.45
N ARG A 254 15.06 3.86 5.24
CA ARG A 254 15.94 3.25 4.22
C ARG A 254 17.40 3.09 4.69
N LYS A 255 17.84 3.85 5.69
CA LYS A 255 19.22 3.83 6.21
C LYS A 255 19.50 2.60 7.05
N ASP A 256 18.55 2.18 7.87
CA ASP A 256 18.65 0.98 8.71
C ASP A 256 17.25 0.47 9.11
N PRO A 257 16.57 -0.33 8.27
CA PRO A 257 15.21 -0.82 8.54
C PRO A 257 15.20 -1.98 9.56
N TYR A 258 15.85 -1.81 10.70
CA TYR A 258 16.02 -2.86 11.69
C TYR A 258 14.71 -3.26 12.37
N LEU A 259 14.45 -4.57 12.45
CA LEU A 259 13.28 -5.16 13.09
C LEU A 259 13.70 -6.20 14.13
N TYR A 260 13.18 -6.07 15.35
CA TYR A 260 13.13 -7.18 16.30
C TYR A 260 11.93 -8.08 15.98
N THR A 261 11.99 -9.32 16.46
CA THR A 261 10.84 -10.25 16.41
C THR A 261 10.25 -10.38 17.80
N VAL A 262 8.94 -10.16 17.94
CA VAL A 262 8.21 -10.41 19.19
C VAL A 262 7.37 -11.66 19.03
N ARG A 263 7.72 -12.70 19.78
CA ARG A 263 7.01 -13.97 19.86
C ARG A 263 6.17 -13.99 21.12
N THR A 264 4.86 -13.96 20.94
CA THR A 264 3.87 -14.01 22.02
C THR A 264 3.30 -15.42 22.08
N GLN A 265 3.50 -16.09 23.20
CA GLN A 265 3.08 -17.46 23.43
C GLN A 265 2.03 -17.50 24.53
N LEU A 266 0.98 -18.31 24.33
CA LEU A 266 0.04 -18.68 25.38
C LEU A 266 0.45 -20.04 25.93
N ILE A 267 0.64 -20.12 27.25
CA ILE A 267 1.12 -21.31 27.95
C ILE A 267 0.03 -21.80 28.91
N LYS A 268 -0.35 -23.06 28.78
CA LYS A 268 -1.32 -23.74 29.64
C LYS A 268 -0.69 -25.00 30.21
N GLN A 269 -0.75 -25.15 31.53
CA GLN A 269 -0.18 -26.31 32.25
C GLN A 269 1.29 -26.60 31.87
N GLY A 270 2.09 -25.55 31.65
CA GLY A 270 3.50 -25.66 31.27
C GLY A 270 3.78 -25.88 29.78
N ASN A 271 2.75 -26.06 28.94
CA ASN A 271 2.89 -26.27 27.50
C ASN A 271 2.46 -25.05 26.70
N VAL A 272 3.17 -24.74 25.59
CA VAL A 272 2.73 -23.69 24.64
C VAL A 272 1.55 -24.22 23.83
N VAL A 273 0.42 -23.51 23.87
CA VAL A 273 -0.85 -23.87 23.20
C VAL A 273 -1.29 -22.87 22.14
N ASP A 274 -0.67 -21.70 22.06
CA ASP A 274 -0.81 -20.80 20.91
C ASP A 274 0.43 -19.92 20.80
N GLU A 275 0.71 -19.44 19.59
CA GLU A 275 1.82 -18.53 19.32
C GLU A 275 1.47 -17.56 18.19
N VAL A 276 1.79 -16.28 18.41
CA VAL A 276 1.70 -15.22 17.40
C VAL A 276 3.03 -14.47 17.34
N VAL A 277 3.49 -14.21 16.12
CA VAL A 277 4.73 -13.48 15.85
C VAL A 277 4.43 -12.14 15.20
N GLN A 278 5.01 -11.07 15.76
CA GLN A 278 4.88 -9.69 15.25
C GLN A 278 6.23 -8.97 15.19
N PRO A 279 6.44 -8.10 14.19
CA PRO A 279 7.66 -7.30 14.12
C PRO A 279 7.62 -6.18 15.16
N LEU A 280 8.80 -5.73 15.61
CA LEU A 280 8.98 -4.52 16.41
C LEU A 280 10.11 -3.69 15.82
N GLY A 281 9.74 -2.63 15.09
CA GLY A 281 10.68 -1.57 14.68
C GLY A 281 10.54 -0.36 15.60
N LEU A 282 11.52 -0.15 16.47
CA LEU A 282 11.52 0.97 17.41
C LEU A 282 11.93 2.25 16.69
N ARG A 283 11.09 3.28 16.73
CA ARG A 283 11.40 4.59 16.16
C ARG A 283 10.60 5.69 16.85
N PHE A 284 11.09 6.91 16.74
CA PHE A 284 10.33 8.12 17.07
C PHE A 284 10.44 9.12 15.91
N PHE A 285 9.45 9.98 15.76
CA PHE A 285 9.42 11.00 14.72
C PHE A 285 8.63 12.22 15.18
N HIS A 286 8.81 13.32 14.48
CA HIS A 286 7.95 14.50 14.59
C HIS A 286 7.96 15.25 13.26
N VAL A 287 7.04 16.20 13.11
CA VAL A 287 6.96 17.07 11.94
C VAL A 287 7.05 18.52 12.42
N ASP A 288 8.08 19.20 11.97
CA ASP A 288 8.31 20.61 12.22
C ASP A 288 7.64 21.43 11.10
N PRO A 289 6.82 22.45 11.41
CA PRO A 289 6.14 23.26 10.39
C PRO A 289 7.08 23.98 9.40
N ASP A 290 8.31 24.29 9.81
CA ASP A 290 9.28 25.05 9.01
C ASP A 290 10.37 24.15 8.40
N LYS A 291 10.59 22.97 8.98
CA LYS A 291 11.71 22.08 8.61
C LYS A 291 11.26 20.69 8.14
N GLY A 292 9.96 20.42 8.09
CA GLY A 292 9.44 19.17 7.58
C GLY A 292 9.60 17.99 8.54
N PHE A 293 9.79 16.80 7.98
CA PHE A 293 9.74 15.54 8.73
C PHE A 293 11.09 15.16 9.36
N PHE A 294 11.05 14.64 10.58
CA PHE A 294 12.22 14.12 11.30
C PHE A 294 12.00 12.68 11.73
N LEU A 295 12.95 11.80 11.42
CA LEU A 295 12.99 10.41 11.89
C LEU A 295 14.18 10.23 12.82
N ASN A 296 13.93 9.73 14.03
CA ASN A 296 14.95 9.50 15.06
C ASN A 296 15.84 10.72 15.35
N GLY A 297 15.29 11.93 15.21
CA GLY A 297 15.98 13.20 15.44
C GLY A 297 16.76 13.74 14.23
N GLU A 298 16.81 13.02 13.11
CA GLU A 298 17.43 13.47 11.86
C GLU A 298 16.35 13.95 10.87
N HIS A 299 16.56 15.10 10.22
CA HIS A 299 15.68 15.57 9.15
C HIS A 299 15.69 14.59 7.98
N LEU A 300 14.50 14.25 7.48
CA LEU A 300 14.30 13.35 6.36
C LEU A 300 13.23 13.91 5.43
N GLN A 301 13.66 14.42 4.26
CA GLN A 301 12.73 14.81 3.20
C GLN A 301 12.01 13.56 2.67
N LEU A 302 10.68 13.53 2.79
CA LEU A 302 9.86 12.41 2.31
C LEU A 302 9.60 12.54 0.81
N LYS A 303 10.40 11.80 0.04
CA LYS A 303 10.33 11.65 -1.42
C LYS A 303 9.34 10.54 -1.73
N GLY A 304 8.07 10.93 -1.79
CA GLY A 304 6.94 10.04 -1.80
C GLY A 304 6.38 9.73 -3.18
N VAL A 305 5.74 8.58 -3.29
CA VAL A 305 4.86 8.21 -4.40
C VAL A 305 3.54 7.68 -3.85
N CYS A 306 2.46 7.80 -4.63
CA CYS A 306 1.22 7.09 -4.36
C CYS A 306 1.21 5.75 -5.12
N ARG A 307 0.48 4.76 -4.60
CA ARG A 307 0.33 3.44 -5.22
C ARG A 307 -1.09 2.89 -5.01
N HIS A 308 -1.81 2.60 -6.11
CA HIS A 308 -3.05 1.82 -6.07
C HIS A 308 -2.76 0.30 -6.08
N GLN A 309 -3.73 -0.51 -5.65
CA GLN A 309 -3.54 -1.96 -5.47
C GLN A 309 -3.94 -2.82 -6.69
N ASP A 310 -3.94 -2.25 -7.90
CA ASP A 310 -4.40 -2.93 -9.11
C ASP A 310 -3.30 -3.09 -10.18
N ARG A 311 -3.58 -4.01 -11.11
CA ARG A 311 -2.74 -4.35 -12.26
C ARG A 311 -3.63 -4.66 -13.48
N PRO A 312 -3.18 -4.44 -14.73
CA PRO A 312 -3.96 -4.84 -15.89
C PRO A 312 -4.23 -6.34 -15.85
N GLU A 313 -5.34 -6.75 -16.47
CA GLU A 313 -5.86 -8.12 -16.54
C GLU A 313 -6.27 -8.75 -15.19
N LEU A 314 -5.77 -8.23 -14.07
CA LEU A 314 -6.01 -8.79 -12.73
C LEU A 314 -6.96 -7.94 -11.88
N GLY A 315 -7.15 -6.66 -12.23
CA GLY A 315 -7.80 -5.71 -11.33
C GLY A 315 -7.03 -5.65 -10.01
N ASN A 316 -7.72 -5.73 -8.88
CA ASN A 316 -7.09 -5.78 -7.56
C ASN A 316 -6.72 -7.20 -7.07
N ALA A 317 -6.95 -8.25 -7.86
CA ALA A 317 -6.61 -9.64 -7.51
C ALA A 317 -5.13 -9.94 -7.77
N VAL A 318 -4.25 -9.21 -7.08
CA VAL A 318 -2.80 -9.26 -7.26
C VAL A 318 -2.13 -10.21 -6.25
N SER A 319 -0.96 -10.75 -6.60
CA SER A 319 -0.20 -11.69 -5.76
C SER A 319 0.94 -11.00 -5.03
N TYR A 320 1.58 -11.72 -4.10
CA TYR A 320 2.82 -11.30 -3.45
C TYR A 320 3.90 -10.84 -4.43
N LEU A 321 4.07 -11.51 -5.58
CA LEU A 321 5.08 -11.14 -6.56
C LEU A 321 4.82 -9.75 -7.15
N HIS A 322 3.56 -9.36 -7.32
CA HIS A 322 3.20 -8.02 -7.79
C HIS A 322 3.49 -6.96 -6.73
N HIS A 323 3.25 -7.27 -5.45
CA HIS A 323 3.63 -6.36 -4.35
C HIS A 323 5.15 -6.16 -4.28
N ALA A 324 5.91 -7.26 -4.39
CA ALA A 324 7.37 -7.21 -4.39
C ALA A 324 7.93 -6.43 -5.60
N GLU A 325 7.36 -6.62 -6.79
CA GLU A 325 7.73 -5.87 -7.99
C GLU A 325 7.44 -4.37 -7.85
N ASP A 326 6.25 -4.00 -7.37
CA ASP A 326 5.89 -2.60 -7.13
C ASP A 326 6.87 -1.92 -6.16
N ILE A 327 7.26 -2.62 -5.09
CA ILE A 327 8.19 -2.11 -4.08
C ILE A 327 9.62 -2.05 -4.63
N ALA A 328 10.05 -3.02 -5.43
CA ALA A 328 11.35 -2.96 -6.10
C ALA A 328 11.45 -1.74 -7.03
N ILE A 329 10.38 -1.38 -7.73
CA ILE A 329 10.32 -0.17 -8.56
C ILE A 329 10.38 1.11 -7.71
N MET A 330 9.74 1.11 -6.53
CA MET A 330 9.88 2.21 -5.56
C MET A 330 11.31 2.35 -5.03
N GLU A 331 12.02 1.24 -4.80
CA GLU A 331 13.44 1.27 -4.43
C GLU A 331 14.30 1.79 -5.60
N GLU A 332 14.01 1.34 -6.82
CA GLU A 332 14.75 1.71 -8.04
C GLU A 332 14.68 3.22 -8.29
N ILE A 333 13.50 3.83 -8.22
CA ILE A 333 13.33 5.29 -8.38
C ILE A 333 13.97 6.08 -7.24
N GLY A 334 14.30 5.44 -6.12
CA GLY A 334 14.89 6.08 -4.94
C GLY A 334 13.86 6.73 -4.00
N ALA A 335 12.60 6.30 -4.06
CA ALA A 335 11.58 6.75 -3.11
C ALA A 335 11.93 6.27 -1.69
N ASN A 336 11.58 7.05 -0.68
CA ASN A 336 11.71 6.68 0.74
C ASN A 336 10.39 6.75 1.51
N ALA A 337 9.31 7.18 0.85
CA ALA A 337 7.98 7.26 1.40
C ALA A 337 6.93 6.77 0.40
N VAL A 338 5.80 6.28 0.90
CA VAL A 338 4.65 5.90 0.08
C VAL A 338 3.34 6.26 0.75
N ARG A 339 2.41 6.81 -0.03
CA ARG A 339 1.00 6.95 0.34
C ARG A 339 0.22 5.81 -0.30
N LEU A 340 -0.31 4.92 0.53
CA LEU A 340 -1.09 3.77 0.10
C LEU A 340 -2.56 4.17 -0.11
N SER A 341 -2.77 4.99 -1.13
CA SER A 341 -4.08 5.48 -1.54
C SER A 341 -4.98 4.37 -2.13
N HIS A 342 -6.30 4.38 -1.96
CA HIS A 342 -7.11 5.23 -1.07
C HIS A 342 -7.80 4.36 0.00
N TYR A 343 -7.07 3.40 0.56
CA TYR A 343 -7.63 2.36 1.42
C TYR A 343 -6.52 1.54 2.07
N PRO A 344 -6.81 0.82 3.17
CA PRO A 344 -5.89 -0.16 3.71
C PRO A 344 -5.51 -1.21 2.66
N GLN A 345 -4.21 -1.36 2.43
CA GLN A 345 -3.68 -2.32 1.46
C GLN A 345 -3.38 -3.69 2.09
N ASP A 346 -2.83 -4.60 1.29
CA ASP A 346 -2.53 -5.97 1.73
C ASP A 346 -1.47 -5.99 2.85
N PRO A 347 -1.60 -6.84 3.89
CA PRO A 347 -0.60 -6.96 4.96
C PRO A 347 0.82 -7.26 4.46
N GLN A 348 0.97 -7.95 3.32
CA GLN A 348 2.29 -8.19 2.71
C GLN A 348 2.94 -6.91 2.19
N VAL A 349 2.16 -5.93 1.75
CA VAL A 349 2.67 -4.62 1.32
C VAL A 349 3.32 -3.92 2.52
N TYR A 350 2.63 -3.82 3.66
CA TYR A 350 3.20 -3.20 4.86
C TYR A 350 4.42 -3.94 5.38
N ARG A 351 4.41 -5.29 5.36
CA ARG A 351 5.57 -6.11 5.72
C ARG A 351 6.79 -5.78 4.87
N LEU A 352 6.62 -5.74 3.55
CA LEU A 352 7.70 -5.38 2.64
C LEU A 352 8.17 -3.93 2.87
N LEU A 353 7.26 -2.99 3.16
CA LEU A 353 7.62 -1.60 3.44
C LEU A 353 8.39 -1.44 4.76
N ASP A 354 8.07 -2.23 5.79
CA ASP A 354 8.84 -2.29 7.03
C ASP A 354 10.27 -2.78 6.77
N GLU A 355 10.40 -3.94 6.10
CA GLU A 355 11.67 -4.60 5.78
C GLU A 355 12.55 -3.72 4.89
N LYS A 356 11.91 -2.94 4.03
CA LYS A 356 12.59 -2.02 3.11
C LYS A 356 12.74 -0.63 3.70
N GLY A 357 12.18 -0.27 4.85
CA GLY A 357 12.47 1.03 5.45
C GLY A 357 11.72 2.21 4.81
N PHE A 358 10.54 1.99 4.25
CA PHE A 358 9.71 3.08 3.73
C PHE A 358 8.91 3.75 4.85
N VAL A 359 8.74 5.06 4.76
CA VAL A 359 7.81 5.82 5.60
C VAL A 359 6.43 5.79 4.94
N VAL A 360 5.40 5.36 5.67
CA VAL A 360 4.08 5.03 5.12
C VAL A 360 3.00 5.93 5.68
N TRP A 361 2.20 6.45 4.75
CA TRP A 361 0.87 6.98 4.97
C TRP A 361 -0.15 5.93 4.53
N SER A 362 -0.86 5.36 5.52
CA SER A 362 -2.02 4.46 5.30
C SER A 362 -3.31 5.22 5.58
N GLU A 363 -4.37 5.02 4.79
CA GLU A 363 -5.62 5.78 4.94
C GLU A 363 -6.88 4.91 4.81
N ILE A 364 -7.96 5.34 5.48
CA ILE A 364 -9.29 4.78 5.26
C ILE A 364 -9.89 5.28 3.93
N PRO A 365 -10.84 4.56 3.32
CA PRO A 365 -11.43 4.98 2.05
C PRO A 365 -12.52 6.05 2.19
N PHE A 366 -12.29 7.05 3.03
CA PHE A 366 -13.18 8.21 3.13
C PHE A 366 -12.89 9.22 2.02
N VAL A 367 -13.31 8.87 0.81
CA VAL A 367 -12.96 9.55 -0.44
C VAL A 367 -14.11 10.42 -0.94
N GLY A 368 -13.82 11.68 -1.25
CA GLY A 368 -14.72 12.63 -1.86
C GLY A 368 -14.71 12.60 -3.39
N PRO A 369 -15.55 13.43 -4.03
CA PRO A 369 -15.81 13.32 -5.46
C PRO A 369 -14.76 13.98 -6.36
N GLY A 370 -13.81 14.73 -5.80
CA GLY A 370 -12.90 15.56 -6.59
C GLY A 370 -13.68 16.53 -7.49
N GLY A 371 -13.37 16.51 -8.79
CA GLY A 371 -14.11 17.26 -9.83
C GLY A 371 -15.40 16.59 -10.32
N TYR A 372 -15.76 15.42 -9.80
CA TYR A 372 -16.94 14.65 -10.23
C TYR A 372 -18.20 14.96 -9.40
N ARG A 373 -19.29 14.24 -9.71
CA ARG A 373 -20.60 14.36 -9.05
C ARG A 373 -20.62 13.61 -7.71
N ASP A 374 -21.75 13.76 -7.00
CA ASP A 374 -22.05 13.12 -5.72
C ASP A 374 -21.14 13.58 -4.56
N LYS A 375 -20.98 12.73 -3.55
CA LYS A 375 -20.36 13.06 -2.26
C LYS A 375 -19.66 11.86 -1.64
N GLY A 376 -18.59 12.13 -0.89
CA GLY A 376 -17.89 11.13 -0.11
C GLY A 376 -18.50 10.87 1.27
N PHE A 377 -19.38 11.75 1.74
CA PHE A 377 -20.00 11.68 3.07
C PHE A 377 -21.52 11.76 2.97
N VAL A 378 -22.21 10.79 3.59
CA VAL A 378 -23.65 10.84 3.80
C VAL A 378 -23.88 10.86 5.30
N ASN A 379 -24.58 11.88 5.81
CA ASN A 379 -24.75 12.10 7.24
C ASN A 379 -25.85 11.19 7.83
N GLN A 380 -25.55 9.90 7.92
CA GLN A 380 -26.40 8.88 8.55
C GLN A 380 -25.59 8.01 9.49
N ALA A 381 -26.24 7.50 10.55
CA ALA A 381 -25.57 6.71 11.58
C ALA A 381 -24.87 5.47 11.02
N SER A 382 -25.50 4.76 10.07
CA SER A 382 -24.90 3.57 9.44
C SER A 382 -23.57 3.87 8.74
N PHE A 383 -23.49 4.98 7.98
CA PHE A 383 -22.25 5.43 7.35
C PHE A 383 -21.19 5.78 8.40
N LYS A 384 -21.56 6.53 9.43
CA LYS A 384 -20.63 7.00 10.47
C LYS A 384 -20.05 5.84 11.28
N GLU A 385 -20.88 4.90 11.70
CA GLU A 385 -20.43 3.76 12.48
C GLU A 385 -19.62 2.78 11.62
N ASN A 386 -19.98 2.58 10.35
CA ASN A 386 -19.15 1.80 9.43
C ASN A 386 -17.76 2.45 9.21
N GLY A 387 -17.69 3.77 9.03
CA GLY A 387 -16.40 4.45 8.88
C GLY A 387 -15.53 4.39 10.13
N LYS A 388 -16.13 4.48 11.34
CA LYS A 388 -15.41 4.27 12.60
C LYS A 388 -14.87 2.84 12.70
N GLN A 389 -15.68 1.85 12.30
CA GLN A 389 -15.23 0.45 12.22
C GLN A 389 -14.05 0.31 11.25
N GLN A 390 -14.12 0.85 10.03
CA GLN A 390 -13.02 0.76 9.06
C GLN A 390 -11.73 1.43 9.58
N LEU A 391 -11.84 2.53 10.32
CA LEU A 391 -10.68 3.17 10.98
C LEU A 391 -10.07 2.27 12.06
N LEU A 392 -10.89 1.70 12.94
CA LEU A 392 -10.44 0.77 13.98
C LEU A 392 -9.81 -0.50 13.37
N GLU A 393 -10.41 -1.05 12.32
CA GLU A 393 -9.85 -2.18 11.58
C GLU A 393 -8.48 -1.84 10.99
N MET A 394 -8.34 -0.69 10.31
CA MET A 394 -7.05 -0.26 9.77
C MET A 394 -6.00 -0.13 10.87
N ILE A 395 -6.29 0.57 11.97
CA ILE A 395 -5.32 0.80 13.04
C ILE A 395 -4.95 -0.52 13.71
N ARG A 396 -5.93 -1.29 14.22
CA ARG A 396 -5.66 -2.52 14.96
C ARG A 396 -4.96 -3.58 14.14
N GLN A 397 -5.31 -3.73 12.86
CA GLN A 397 -4.67 -4.73 12.01
C GLN A 397 -3.21 -4.36 11.68
N GLN A 398 -2.87 -3.07 11.70
CA GLN A 398 -1.61 -2.57 11.15
C GLN A 398 -0.70 -1.87 12.18
N ILE A 399 -1.10 -1.76 13.45
CA ILE A 399 -0.40 -0.94 14.47
C ILE A 399 1.06 -1.33 14.71
N ASN A 400 1.43 -2.58 14.42
CA ASN A 400 2.79 -3.09 14.63
C ASN A 400 3.74 -2.84 13.45
N HIS A 401 3.25 -2.28 12.34
CA HIS A 401 4.11 -1.90 11.20
C HIS A 401 4.87 -0.62 11.51
N PRO A 402 6.20 -0.65 11.73
CA PRO A 402 7.00 0.55 11.99
C PRO A 402 7.02 1.52 10.82
N SER A 403 6.87 1.03 9.58
CA SER A 403 6.81 1.86 8.38
C SER A 403 5.67 2.89 8.45
N ILE A 404 4.53 2.52 9.04
CA ILE A 404 3.40 3.43 9.19
C ILE A 404 3.74 4.48 10.24
N VAL A 405 3.67 5.74 9.84
CA VAL A 405 3.80 6.91 10.75
C VAL A 405 2.57 7.82 10.70
N MET A 406 1.73 7.66 9.68
CA MET A 406 0.57 8.51 9.40
C MET A 406 -0.71 7.70 9.17
N TRP A 407 -1.78 8.09 9.86
CA TRP A 407 -3.14 7.63 9.62
C TRP A 407 -3.95 8.67 8.85
N GLY A 408 -4.26 8.39 7.59
CA GLY A 408 -5.04 9.24 6.72
C GLY A 408 -6.54 9.12 7.01
N LEU A 409 -7.19 10.26 7.27
CA LEU A 409 -8.61 10.28 7.65
C LEU A 409 -9.55 10.54 6.47
N PHE A 410 -9.10 11.24 5.43
CA PHE A 410 -9.90 11.46 4.22
C PHE A 410 -9.06 11.86 3.00
N ASN A 411 -9.70 11.76 1.83
CA ASN A 411 -9.23 12.32 0.56
C ASN A 411 -10.34 13.16 -0.09
N GLU A 412 -10.07 14.44 -0.40
CA GLU A 412 -10.90 15.33 -1.23
C GLU A 412 -12.39 15.47 -0.83
N LEU A 413 -12.69 15.41 0.48
CA LEU A 413 -14.03 15.75 0.98
C LEU A 413 -14.33 17.25 0.82
N LYS A 414 -15.62 17.60 0.83
CA LYS A 414 -16.11 18.97 0.72
C LYS A 414 -17.15 19.28 1.79
N GLU A 415 -17.21 20.54 2.22
CA GLU A 415 -18.17 21.01 3.23
C GLU A 415 -19.59 21.21 2.69
N GLN A 416 -19.74 21.33 1.37
CA GLN A 416 -21.03 21.59 0.72
C GLN A 416 -22.00 20.40 0.85
N GLY A 417 -23.17 20.65 1.42
CA GLY A 417 -24.23 19.66 1.61
C GLY A 417 -24.13 18.99 2.98
N ASP A 418 -24.00 17.65 3.00
CA ASP A 418 -23.66 16.95 4.24
C ASP A 418 -22.22 17.31 4.59
N ASN A 419 -22.04 18.15 5.60
CA ASN A 419 -20.72 18.64 5.99
C ASN A 419 -20.01 17.62 6.90
N PRO A 420 -18.85 17.07 6.49
CA PRO A 420 -18.16 16.02 7.24
C PRO A 420 -17.28 16.53 8.39
N VAL A 421 -17.12 17.85 8.60
CA VAL A 421 -16.18 18.42 9.59
C VAL A 421 -16.31 17.79 10.98
N GLU A 422 -17.53 17.73 11.54
CA GLU A 422 -17.72 17.15 12.88
C GLU A 422 -17.43 15.66 12.91
N TYR A 423 -17.76 14.92 11.85
CA TYR A 423 -17.45 13.50 11.78
C TYR A 423 -15.94 13.23 11.64
N ILE A 424 -15.20 14.09 10.92
CA ILE A 424 -13.74 13.99 10.84
C ILE A 424 -13.10 14.28 12.21
N LYS A 425 -13.65 15.20 13.01
CA LYS A 425 -13.20 15.41 14.40
C LYS A 425 -13.44 14.16 15.25
N GLU A 426 -14.59 13.49 15.09
CA GLU A 426 -14.85 12.20 15.75
C GLU A 426 -13.79 11.15 15.36
N LEU A 427 -13.45 11.03 14.07
CA LEU A 427 -12.45 10.09 13.57
C LEU A 427 -11.03 10.44 14.04
N HIS A 428 -10.68 11.73 14.08
CA HIS A 428 -9.39 12.20 14.60
C HIS A 428 -9.21 11.84 16.08
N ALA A 429 -10.23 12.13 16.90
CA ALA A 429 -10.23 11.77 18.31
C ALA A 429 -10.18 10.24 18.52
N LEU A 430 -10.90 9.47 17.70
CA LEU A 430 -10.87 8.01 17.73
C LEU A 430 -9.48 7.47 17.38
N SER A 431 -8.83 8.01 16.34
CA SER A 431 -7.48 7.62 15.94
C SER A 431 -6.48 7.83 17.07
N HIS A 432 -6.50 8.99 17.73
CA HIS A 432 -5.59 9.28 18.85
C HIS A 432 -5.89 8.48 20.11
N SER A 433 -7.15 8.13 20.34
CA SER A 433 -7.53 7.23 21.43
C SER A 433 -7.04 5.80 21.21
N GLU A 434 -7.01 5.34 19.96
CA GLU A 434 -6.61 3.97 19.59
C GLU A 434 -5.09 3.86 19.43
N ASP A 435 -4.44 4.84 18.80
CA ASP A 435 -3.00 4.87 18.55
C ASP A 435 -2.41 6.28 18.74
N PRO A 436 -2.05 6.67 19.98
CA PRO A 436 -1.41 7.96 20.24
C PRO A 436 0.05 8.03 19.77
N SER A 437 0.62 6.95 19.24
CA SER A 437 2.02 6.90 18.80
C SER A 437 2.22 7.35 17.35
N ARG A 438 1.12 7.63 16.63
CA ARG A 438 1.11 8.08 15.23
C ARG A 438 0.28 9.32 15.05
N ILE A 439 0.59 10.06 13.99
CA ILE A 439 -0.10 11.31 13.65
C ILE A 439 -1.20 11.04 12.63
N THR A 440 -2.26 11.83 12.71
CA THR A 440 -3.33 11.88 11.72
C THR A 440 -2.96 12.86 10.60
N VAL A 441 -3.37 12.52 9.38
CA VAL A 441 -3.17 13.33 8.16
C VAL A 441 -4.42 13.29 7.28
N ALA A 442 -4.56 14.23 6.36
CA ALA A 442 -5.57 14.19 5.32
C ALA A 442 -5.04 14.75 3.99
N ALA A 443 -5.68 14.33 2.89
CA ALA A 443 -5.42 14.81 1.54
C ALA A 443 -6.59 15.71 1.10
N SER A 444 -6.34 17.01 0.95
CA SER A 444 -7.39 18.01 0.67
C SER A 444 -7.26 18.61 -0.74
N ASN A 445 -8.39 18.98 -1.32
CA ASN A 445 -8.45 19.88 -2.48
C ASN A 445 -9.28 21.14 -2.18
N GLN A 446 -9.59 21.38 -0.90
CA GLN A 446 -10.42 22.49 -0.44
C GLN A 446 -9.60 23.52 0.36
N GLY A 447 -10.17 24.71 0.53
CA GLY A 447 -9.87 25.59 1.66
C GLY A 447 -10.73 25.23 2.88
N GLY A 448 -10.76 26.10 3.89
CA GLY A 448 -11.74 25.99 4.98
C GLY A 448 -11.38 25.03 6.12
N ALA A 449 -12.40 24.63 6.87
CA ALA A 449 -12.26 24.01 8.19
C ALA A 449 -11.74 22.57 8.16
N LEU A 450 -11.87 21.89 7.02
CA LEU A 450 -11.35 20.54 6.82
C LEU A 450 -9.83 20.45 7.03
N ASN A 451 -9.11 21.54 6.77
CA ASN A 451 -7.65 21.57 6.77
C ASN A 451 -7.02 21.83 8.15
N THR A 452 -7.83 21.95 9.20
CA THR A 452 -7.36 22.30 10.56
C THR A 452 -7.71 21.25 11.61
N ILE A 453 -8.10 20.04 11.18
CA ILE A 453 -8.58 18.98 12.08
C ILE A 453 -7.45 17.99 12.40
N THR A 454 -6.74 17.51 11.38
CA THR A 454 -5.64 16.54 11.53
C THR A 454 -4.36 17.20 12.03
N ASP A 455 -3.45 16.42 12.61
CA ASP A 455 -2.19 16.93 13.18
C ASP A 455 -1.31 17.60 12.12
N ILE A 456 -1.32 17.01 10.92
CA ILE A 456 -0.67 17.56 9.73
C ILE A 456 -1.66 17.51 8.55
N ILE A 457 -1.40 18.28 7.49
CA ILE A 457 -2.28 18.36 6.33
C ILE A 457 -1.47 18.34 5.04
N ALA A 458 -2.06 17.80 3.97
CA ALA A 458 -1.51 17.87 2.64
C ALA A 458 -2.60 18.16 1.60
N TRP A 459 -2.18 18.68 0.44
CA TRP A 459 -3.09 18.98 -0.65
C TRP A 459 -2.76 18.25 -1.94
N ASN A 460 -3.82 17.92 -2.69
CA ASN A 460 -3.74 17.46 -4.06
C ASN A 460 -3.58 18.68 -4.98
N LYS A 461 -2.48 18.74 -5.75
CA LYS A 461 -2.10 19.90 -6.57
C LYS A 461 -1.63 19.48 -7.95
N TYR A 462 -2.23 20.09 -8.97
CA TYR A 462 -2.08 19.69 -10.37
C TYR A 462 -1.74 20.88 -11.29
N TYR A 463 -1.02 21.89 -10.79
CA TYR A 463 -0.66 23.08 -11.57
C TYR A 463 0.17 22.70 -12.80
N GLY A 464 -0.19 23.15 -14.01
CA GLY A 464 0.45 22.68 -15.25
C GLY A 464 -0.16 21.42 -15.85
N TRP A 465 -1.11 20.77 -15.17
CA TRP A 465 -1.98 19.75 -15.76
C TRP A 465 -3.39 20.31 -15.89
N TYR A 466 -4.13 20.43 -14.78
CA TYR A 466 -5.46 21.04 -14.74
C TYR A 466 -5.42 22.58 -14.69
N GLY A 467 -4.63 23.19 -15.59
CA GLY A 467 -4.39 24.63 -15.70
C GLY A 467 -3.17 25.13 -14.91
N GLY A 468 -2.71 26.34 -15.21
CA GLY A 468 -1.50 26.94 -14.58
C GLY A 468 -0.18 26.43 -15.17
N ASN A 469 0.93 26.71 -14.48
CA ASN A 469 2.28 26.28 -14.88
C ASN A 469 2.87 25.30 -13.84
N PRO A 470 3.69 24.31 -14.24
CA PRO A 470 4.28 23.35 -13.30
C PRO A 470 5.00 23.96 -12.08
N SER A 471 5.73 25.06 -12.26
CA SER A 471 6.46 25.74 -11.18
C SER A 471 5.55 26.45 -10.17
N SER A 472 4.28 26.68 -10.50
CA SER A 472 3.33 27.41 -9.64
C SER A 472 2.99 26.68 -8.34
N ILE A 473 3.31 25.39 -8.23
CA ILE A 473 3.22 24.67 -6.96
C ILE A 473 4.09 25.33 -5.87
N GLY A 474 5.24 25.91 -6.24
CA GLY A 474 6.10 26.62 -5.31
C GLY A 474 5.43 27.88 -4.74
N THR A 475 4.85 28.70 -5.62
CA THR A 475 4.09 29.90 -5.20
C THR A 475 2.90 29.54 -4.32
N TRP A 476 2.18 28.46 -4.63
CA TRP A 476 1.11 27.97 -3.78
C TRP A 476 1.64 27.55 -2.40
N ALA A 477 2.72 26.76 -2.35
CA ALA A 477 3.30 26.28 -1.10
C ALA A 477 3.75 27.42 -0.19
N ASP A 478 4.43 28.43 -0.73
CA ASP A 478 4.88 29.61 0.04
C ASP A 478 3.70 30.39 0.63
N ASN A 479 2.65 30.59 -0.19
CA ASN A 479 1.44 31.27 0.25
C ASN A 479 0.71 30.47 1.32
N GLN A 480 0.62 29.15 1.16
CA GLN A 480 -0.06 28.27 2.11
C GLN A 480 0.68 28.23 3.45
N HIS A 481 2.01 28.11 3.42
CA HIS A 481 2.85 28.14 4.62
C HIS A 481 2.74 29.48 5.35
N LYS A 482 2.75 30.60 4.61
CA LYS A 482 2.52 31.94 5.19
C LYS A 482 1.15 32.09 5.85
N GLN A 483 0.12 31.44 5.30
CA GLN A 483 -1.24 31.48 5.86
C GLN A 483 -1.42 30.54 7.06
N MET A 484 -0.64 29.46 7.12
CA MET A 484 -0.73 28.42 8.15
C MET A 484 0.66 28.12 8.76
N PRO A 485 1.35 29.11 9.36
CA PRO A 485 2.76 28.96 9.76
C PRO A 485 2.99 27.93 10.86
N SER A 486 1.98 27.61 11.66
CA SER A 486 2.06 26.61 12.72
C SER A 486 1.64 25.20 12.29
N THR A 487 1.20 25.03 11.04
CA THR A 487 0.68 23.75 10.54
C THR A 487 1.70 23.15 9.58
N PRO A 488 2.21 21.93 9.84
CA PRO A 488 3.00 21.24 8.84
C PRO A 488 2.17 20.93 7.58
N ILE A 489 2.64 21.44 6.44
CA ILE A 489 1.96 21.28 5.15
C ILE A 489 2.75 20.38 4.20
N GLY A 490 2.03 19.58 3.40
CA GLY A 490 2.60 18.68 2.41
C GLY A 490 1.81 18.66 1.10
N VAL A 491 2.25 17.83 0.16
CA VAL A 491 1.57 17.61 -1.13
C VAL A 491 1.20 16.14 -1.23
N SER A 492 -0.08 15.82 -1.13
CA SER A 492 -0.57 14.44 -1.09
C SER A 492 -0.69 13.81 -2.48
N GLU A 493 -0.81 14.65 -3.51
CA GLU A 493 -0.85 14.26 -4.93
C GLU A 493 -0.32 15.38 -5.81
N TYR A 494 0.52 15.02 -6.78
CA TYR A 494 0.82 15.84 -7.95
C TYR A 494 1.25 14.96 -9.13
N GLY A 495 0.74 15.23 -10.33
CA GLY A 495 1.08 14.46 -11.52
C GLY A 495 0.39 14.94 -12.80
N ALA A 496 0.81 14.37 -13.92
CA ALA A 496 0.29 14.67 -15.26
C ALA A 496 0.18 13.38 -16.08
N GLY A 497 -0.80 13.32 -16.97
CA GLY A 497 -1.05 12.16 -17.82
C GLY A 497 -0.01 12.01 -18.93
N ALA A 498 0.33 10.78 -19.28
CA ALA A 498 1.17 10.48 -20.44
C ALA A 498 0.89 9.09 -21.02
N SER A 499 0.89 8.99 -22.34
CA SER A 499 1.02 7.74 -23.08
C SER A 499 2.40 7.63 -23.72
N LEU A 500 2.95 6.41 -23.72
CA LEU A 500 4.19 6.10 -24.43
C LEU A 500 4.08 6.25 -25.95
N TYR A 501 2.86 6.21 -26.49
CA TYR A 501 2.62 6.27 -27.94
C TYR A 501 2.29 7.69 -28.42
N HIS A 502 2.07 8.62 -27.50
CA HIS A 502 1.83 10.02 -27.82
C HIS A 502 3.15 10.79 -27.73
N GLN A 503 3.73 11.05 -28.90
CA GLN A 503 5.06 11.64 -29.04
C GLN A 503 4.98 12.86 -29.95
N GLN A 504 5.62 13.96 -29.56
CA GLN A 504 5.69 15.20 -30.32
C GLN A 504 6.99 15.93 -30.01
N GLU A 505 7.60 16.56 -31.02
CA GLU A 505 8.84 17.33 -30.82
C GLU A 505 8.62 18.61 -30.03
N GLU A 506 7.49 19.28 -30.24
CA GLU A 506 7.19 20.55 -29.60
C GLU A 506 6.68 20.32 -28.19
N LEU A 507 7.04 21.20 -27.26
CA LEU A 507 6.51 21.16 -25.91
C LEU A 507 5.22 22.00 -25.85
N ILE A 508 4.08 21.33 -25.96
CA ILE A 508 2.76 21.97 -25.93
C ILE A 508 1.94 21.32 -24.83
N GLN A 509 1.30 22.14 -23.99
CA GLN A 509 0.40 21.68 -22.95
C GLN A 509 -0.83 21.01 -23.60
N PRO A 510 -1.09 19.73 -23.35
CA PRO A 510 -2.30 19.07 -23.82
C PRO A 510 -3.52 19.51 -23.00
N ALA A 511 -4.71 19.30 -23.56
CA ALA A 511 -5.94 19.34 -22.77
C ALA A 511 -6.03 18.06 -21.91
N PRO A 512 -6.18 18.16 -20.57
CA PRO A 512 -6.14 16.99 -19.67
C PRO A 512 -7.22 15.93 -19.87
N ASN A 513 -8.31 16.27 -20.55
CA ASN A 513 -9.45 15.40 -20.84
C ASN A 513 -9.50 14.98 -22.32
N SER A 514 -8.40 15.17 -23.05
CA SER A 514 -8.31 14.79 -24.47
C SER A 514 -7.72 13.39 -24.63
N PHE A 515 -7.85 12.84 -25.83
CA PHE A 515 -7.17 11.59 -26.22
C PHE A 515 -5.73 11.82 -26.70
N TRP A 516 -5.06 12.85 -26.20
CA TRP A 516 -3.69 13.19 -26.59
C TRP A 516 -2.88 13.68 -25.39
N HIS A 517 -2.13 12.77 -24.77
CA HIS A 517 -1.30 13.00 -23.60
C HIS A 517 0.18 12.72 -23.91
N PRO A 518 0.90 13.70 -24.52
CA PRO A 518 2.27 13.50 -24.94
C PRO A 518 3.24 13.37 -23.76
N GLU A 519 4.13 12.38 -23.84
CA GLU A 519 5.05 12.04 -22.74
C GLU A 519 5.99 13.20 -22.34
N ASN A 520 6.42 14.01 -23.31
CA ASN A 520 7.29 15.15 -23.04
C ASN A 520 6.63 16.20 -22.14
N TRP A 521 5.30 16.32 -22.13
CA TRP A 521 4.59 17.21 -21.21
C TRP A 521 4.60 16.71 -19.78
N GLN A 522 4.32 15.42 -19.54
CA GLN A 522 4.44 14.84 -18.19
C GLN A 522 5.87 15.00 -17.66
N THR A 523 6.85 14.81 -18.53
CA THR A 523 8.26 15.01 -18.19
C THR A 523 8.54 16.44 -17.76
N HIS A 524 8.13 17.43 -18.56
CA HIS A 524 8.25 18.84 -18.22
C HIS A 524 7.52 19.22 -16.92
N PHE A 525 6.33 18.66 -16.72
CA PHE A 525 5.53 18.84 -15.51
C PHE A 525 6.32 18.43 -14.26
N HIS A 526 6.90 17.23 -14.26
CA HIS A 526 7.62 16.72 -13.10
C HIS A 526 8.95 17.42 -12.87
N GLU A 527 9.66 17.82 -13.94
CA GLU A 527 10.86 18.68 -13.82
C GLU A 527 10.55 19.98 -13.08
N GLY A 528 9.47 20.67 -13.47
CA GLY A 528 9.06 21.92 -12.84
C GLY A 528 8.60 21.75 -11.39
N HIS A 529 7.83 20.69 -11.10
CA HIS A 529 7.36 20.43 -9.73
C HIS A 529 8.48 20.08 -8.79
N TRP A 530 9.35 19.14 -9.18
CA TRP A 530 10.41 18.69 -8.28
C TRP A 530 11.37 19.81 -7.91
N VAL A 531 11.79 20.64 -8.88
CA VAL A 531 12.65 21.81 -8.61
C VAL A 531 11.97 22.76 -7.63
N ALA A 532 10.67 23.02 -7.80
CA ALA A 532 9.93 23.90 -6.88
C ALA A 532 9.75 23.28 -5.49
N ILE A 533 9.47 21.98 -5.40
CA ILE A 533 9.28 21.25 -4.13
C ILE A 533 10.59 21.17 -3.36
N ASP A 534 11.69 20.80 -4.01
CA ASP A 534 12.97 20.55 -3.36
C ASP A 534 13.56 21.82 -2.69
N GLN A 535 13.22 22.99 -3.21
CA GLN A 535 13.60 24.28 -2.63
C GLN A 535 12.84 24.65 -1.33
N ARG A 536 11.88 23.82 -0.88
CA ARG A 536 10.95 24.12 0.21
C ARG A 536 10.97 23.04 1.29
N PRO A 537 11.99 23.04 2.17
CA PRO A 537 12.15 22.00 3.19
C PRO A 537 11.02 21.98 4.24
N PHE A 538 10.20 23.03 4.34
CA PHE A 538 9.00 23.03 5.19
C PHE A 538 7.92 22.05 4.69
N LEU A 539 7.97 21.64 3.41
CA LEU A 539 7.09 20.59 2.90
C LEU A 539 7.49 19.26 3.53
N TRP A 540 6.71 18.79 4.51
CA TRP A 540 7.05 17.58 5.27
C TRP A 540 7.11 16.32 4.41
N GLY A 541 6.36 16.30 3.30
CA GLY A 541 6.37 15.22 2.33
C GLY A 541 5.57 15.56 1.08
N THR A 542 6.00 14.98 -0.04
CA THR A 542 5.34 15.16 -1.34
C THR A 542 5.19 13.82 -2.03
N PHE A 543 3.99 13.52 -2.53
CA PHE A 543 3.65 12.22 -3.09
C PHE A 543 3.19 12.34 -4.54
N ILE A 544 3.93 11.68 -5.44
CA ILE A 544 3.60 11.66 -6.87
C ILE A 544 2.29 10.90 -7.10
N TRP A 545 1.35 11.53 -7.81
CA TRP A 545 0.13 10.89 -8.31
C TRP A 545 0.29 10.53 -9.77
N ASN A 546 0.65 9.30 -10.14
CA ASN A 546 0.85 8.11 -9.30
C ASN A 546 2.16 7.43 -9.71
N LEU A 547 2.65 6.43 -8.97
CA LEU A 547 3.79 5.65 -9.47
C LEU A 547 3.41 4.85 -10.72
N PHE A 548 2.23 4.23 -10.71
CA PHE A 548 1.75 3.38 -11.80
C PHE A 548 0.49 3.96 -12.42
N ASP A 549 0.32 3.79 -13.73
CA ASP A 549 -1.02 3.94 -14.32
C ASP A 549 -1.96 2.95 -13.61
N PHE A 550 -3.25 3.27 -13.52
CA PHE A 550 -4.22 2.43 -12.81
C PHE A 550 -5.63 2.52 -13.42
N GLY A 551 -6.49 1.59 -13.04
CA GLY A 551 -7.84 1.46 -13.58
C GLY A 551 -8.83 2.48 -13.03
N GLY A 552 -9.51 3.18 -13.92
CA GLY A 552 -10.63 4.07 -13.62
C GLY A 552 -11.62 4.05 -14.78
N ALA A 553 -12.65 3.20 -14.68
CA ALA A 553 -13.55 2.84 -15.80
C ALA A 553 -14.23 4.07 -16.45
N HIS A 554 -14.41 5.15 -15.70
CA HIS A 554 -15.04 6.40 -16.17
C HIS A 554 -14.09 7.37 -16.86
N ARG A 555 -12.78 7.10 -16.89
CA ARG A 555 -11.81 7.94 -17.59
C ARG A 555 -11.99 7.80 -19.10
N THR A 556 -12.02 8.92 -19.81
CA THR A 556 -12.13 9.01 -21.27
C THR A 556 -11.10 9.99 -21.81
N GLU A 557 -9.83 9.72 -21.50
CA GLU A 557 -8.69 10.58 -21.78
C GLU A 557 -7.45 9.73 -22.14
N GLY A 558 -6.36 10.36 -22.55
CA GLY A 558 -5.10 9.68 -22.85
C GLY A 558 -5.17 8.78 -24.08
N GLU A 559 -4.53 7.62 -24.03
CA GLU A 559 -4.49 6.69 -25.18
C GLU A 559 -5.77 5.89 -25.35
N VAL A 560 -6.36 5.45 -24.24
CA VAL A 560 -7.51 4.56 -24.19
C VAL A 560 -8.37 4.90 -22.97
N PRO A 561 -9.70 4.73 -23.05
CA PRO A 561 -10.58 4.92 -21.90
C PRO A 561 -10.29 3.90 -20.79
N GLY A 562 -10.84 4.14 -19.60
CA GLY A 562 -10.78 3.22 -18.47
C GLY A 562 -9.50 3.26 -17.64
N LYS A 563 -8.59 4.20 -17.92
CA LYS A 563 -7.27 4.31 -17.28
C LYS A 563 -6.98 5.73 -16.83
N ASN A 564 -6.45 5.88 -15.63
CA ASN A 564 -5.73 7.09 -15.24
C ASN A 564 -4.25 6.90 -15.60
N ASP A 565 -3.74 7.68 -16.55
CA ASP A 565 -2.42 7.52 -17.17
C ASP A 565 -1.34 8.43 -16.58
N LYS A 566 -1.53 8.88 -15.33
CA LYS A 566 -0.58 9.74 -14.61
C LYS A 566 0.61 8.97 -14.02
N GLY A 567 0.68 7.66 -14.22
CA GLY A 567 1.78 6.84 -13.75
C GLY A 567 3.12 7.30 -14.30
N LEU A 568 4.19 7.17 -13.51
CA LEU A 568 5.56 7.24 -14.00
C LEU A 568 5.99 5.93 -14.68
N VAL A 569 5.27 4.85 -14.39
CA VAL A 569 5.43 3.52 -14.96
C VAL A 569 4.08 3.07 -15.51
N THR A 570 4.10 2.33 -16.62
CA THR A 570 2.88 1.78 -17.23
C THR A 570 2.12 0.87 -16.29
N PHE A 571 0.84 0.66 -16.59
CA PHE A 571 -0.07 -0.11 -15.74
C PHE A 571 0.46 -1.54 -15.49
N ASP A 572 1.10 -2.16 -16.50
CA ASP A 572 1.70 -3.49 -16.41
C ASP A 572 3.10 -3.52 -15.77
N ARG A 573 3.61 -2.39 -15.27
CA ARG A 573 4.94 -2.20 -14.65
C ARG A 573 6.14 -2.40 -15.59
N LYS A 574 5.94 -2.65 -16.89
CA LYS A 574 7.03 -2.99 -17.81
C LYS A 574 7.86 -1.77 -18.20
N ASP A 575 7.19 -0.69 -18.57
CA ASP A 575 7.84 0.47 -19.16
C ASP A 575 7.85 1.66 -18.21
N ARG A 576 9.05 2.21 -18.02
CA ARG A 576 9.28 3.45 -17.27
C ARG A 576 9.20 4.64 -18.24
N LYS A 577 8.38 5.63 -17.90
CA LYS A 577 8.26 6.90 -18.63
C LYS A 577 9.47 7.78 -18.33
N ASP A 578 9.76 8.76 -19.17
CA ASP A 578 10.95 9.63 -19.00
C ASP A 578 11.02 10.30 -17.62
N ALA A 579 9.87 10.71 -17.08
CA ALA A 579 9.77 11.30 -15.75
C ALA A 579 10.26 10.36 -14.62
N PHE A 580 10.15 9.03 -14.77
CA PHE A 580 10.72 8.07 -13.83
C PHE A 580 12.24 8.25 -13.69
N TYR A 581 12.94 8.36 -14.83
CA TYR A 581 14.39 8.48 -14.85
C TYR A 581 14.88 9.82 -14.35
N PHE A 582 14.08 10.88 -14.52
CA PHE A 582 14.35 12.17 -13.89
C PHE A 582 14.37 12.06 -12.35
N TYR A 583 13.36 11.41 -11.77
CA TYR A 583 13.34 11.16 -10.32
C TYR A 583 14.44 10.20 -9.89
N LYS A 584 14.66 9.09 -10.60
CA LYS A 584 15.76 8.15 -10.29
C LYS A 584 17.10 8.88 -10.20
N ALA A 585 17.39 9.77 -11.14
CA ALA A 585 18.64 10.53 -11.14
C ALA A 585 18.75 11.56 -10.00
N ASN A 586 17.62 12.07 -9.48
CA ASN A 586 17.59 13.01 -8.35
C ASN A 586 17.50 12.32 -6.98
N TRP A 587 16.84 11.16 -6.90
CA TRP A 587 16.50 10.51 -5.63
C TRP A 587 17.40 9.33 -5.31
N ASN A 588 17.72 8.49 -6.30
CA ASN A 588 18.63 7.36 -6.12
C ASN A 588 20.09 7.80 -6.37
N GLN A 589 20.75 8.20 -5.30
CA GLN A 589 22.16 8.63 -5.33
C GLN A 589 23.16 7.47 -5.16
N THR A 590 22.66 6.24 -4.91
CA THR A 590 23.49 5.06 -4.69
C THR A 590 23.77 4.25 -5.95
N GLU A 591 22.88 4.29 -6.94
CA GLU A 591 23.02 3.52 -8.18
C GLU A 591 23.37 4.46 -9.36
N PRO A 592 24.63 4.48 -9.84
CA PRO A 592 25.05 5.36 -10.93
C PRO A 592 24.24 5.12 -12.21
N MET A 593 23.75 6.20 -12.86
CA MET A 593 22.95 6.08 -14.09
C MET A 593 23.18 7.20 -15.10
N VAL A 594 22.86 6.93 -16.37
CA VAL A 594 22.73 7.92 -17.46
C VAL A 594 21.55 7.49 -18.35
N TYR A 595 20.71 8.43 -18.76
CA TYR A 595 19.49 8.18 -19.54
C TYR A 595 19.23 9.33 -20.52
N VAL A 596 19.22 9.06 -21.82
CA VAL A 596 18.80 9.99 -22.87
C VAL A 596 17.27 10.01 -22.92
N ALA A 597 16.70 11.19 -22.65
CA ALA A 597 15.26 11.43 -22.64
C ALA A 597 14.71 11.59 -24.06
N GLU A 598 13.38 11.61 -24.17
CA GLU A 598 12.62 11.72 -25.40
C GLU A 598 12.95 10.63 -26.43
N ARG A 599 13.43 9.47 -25.95
CA ARG A 599 13.89 8.37 -26.79
C ARG A 599 12.80 7.78 -27.69
N ARG A 600 11.54 7.94 -27.31
CA ARG A 600 10.36 7.49 -28.07
C ARG A 600 9.99 8.45 -29.20
N ILE A 601 10.51 9.69 -29.21
CA ILE A 601 10.41 10.60 -30.35
C ILE A 601 11.53 10.27 -31.36
N ALA A 602 11.45 9.07 -31.94
CA ALA A 602 12.49 8.52 -32.81
C ALA A 602 12.57 9.23 -34.17
N ASN A 603 11.47 9.80 -34.67
CA ASN A 603 11.45 10.61 -35.88
C ASN A 603 11.39 12.09 -35.50
N ARG A 604 12.30 12.88 -36.08
CA ARG A 604 12.37 14.33 -35.88
C ARG A 604 12.32 15.04 -37.23
N THR A 605 11.84 16.26 -37.24
CA THR A 605 11.63 17.10 -38.44
C THR A 605 12.56 18.32 -38.44
N LYS A 606 13.05 18.74 -37.27
CA LYS A 606 13.98 19.86 -37.14
C LYS A 606 15.43 19.36 -37.05
N ALA A 607 16.34 19.90 -37.86
CA ALA A 607 17.74 19.49 -37.82
C ALA A 607 18.45 19.96 -36.53
N ALA A 608 18.16 21.17 -36.07
CA ALA A 608 18.60 21.64 -34.75
C ALA A 608 17.74 20.99 -33.67
N GLN A 609 18.39 20.32 -32.71
CA GLN A 609 17.73 19.60 -31.62
C GLN A 609 18.47 19.88 -30.31
N THR A 610 17.71 19.94 -29.23
CA THR A 610 18.25 19.89 -27.87
C THR A 610 18.12 18.46 -27.36
N ILE A 611 19.25 17.79 -27.12
CA ILE A 611 19.26 16.46 -26.50
C ILE A 611 19.32 16.61 -24.99
N LYS A 612 18.32 16.05 -24.32
CA LYS A 612 18.22 16.02 -22.85
C LYS A 612 18.68 14.67 -22.32
N VAL A 613 19.48 14.69 -21.25
CA VAL A 613 19.98 13.51 -20.56
C VAL A 613 19.75 13.66 -19.05
N TYR A 614 19.30 12.60 -18.38
CA TYR A 614 19.27 12.49 -16.92
C TYR A 614 20.44 11.66 -16.40
N SER A 615 21.11 12.14 -15.36
CA SER A 615 22.20 11.39 -14.71
C SER A 615 22.44 11.90 -13.29
N ASN A 616 22.65 10.98 -12.35
CA ASN A 616 23.12 11.33 -11.00
C ASN A 616 24.66 11.54 -10.94
N GLN A 617 25.34 11.49 -12.08
CA GLN A 617 26.77 11.77 -12.18
C GLN A 617 27.03 13.26 -12.38
N LYS A 618 28.22 13.75 -12.01
CA LYS A 618 28.54 15.19 -12.09
C LYS A 618 28.74 15.72 -13.52
N ARG A 619 29.13 14.85 -14.46
CA ARG A 619 29.48 15.21 -15.84
C ARG A 619 28.97 14.14 -16.80
N VAL A 620 28.39 14.60 -17.90
CA VAL A 620 27.95 13.75 -19.03
C VAL A 620 28.63 14.24 -20.30
N GLU A 621 29.05 13.32 -21.15
CA GLU A 621 29.52 13.59 -22.50
C GLU A 621 28.48 13.12 -23.51
N LEU A 622 28.24 13.90 -24.56
CA LEU A 622 27.38 13.49 -25.68
C LEU A 622 28.20 13.28 -26.94
N TRP A 623 27.90 12.19 -27.65
CA TRP A 623 28.45 11.85 -28.95
C TRP A 623 27.31 11.72 -29.96
N VAL A 624 27.52 12.25 -31.16
CA VAL A 624 26.59 12.15 -32.29
C VAL A 624 27.35 11.58 -33.49
N ASN A 625 26.90 10.45 -34.01
CA ASN A 625 27.51 9.76 -35.16
C ASN A 625 29.04 9.55 -35.01
N GLY A 626 29.45 9.06 -33.83
CA GLY A 626 30.86 8.79 -33.51
C GLY A 626 31.72 10.04 -33.22
N LYS A 627 31.15 11.26 -33.20
CA LYS A 627 31.87 12.50 -32.86
C LYS A 627 31.39 13.07 -31.53
N LYS A 628 32.33 13.44 -30.66
CA LYS A 628 32.00 14.11 -29.40
C LYS A 628 31.45 15.50 -29.69
N VAL A 629 30.23 15.77 -29.21
CA VAL A 629 29.60 17.09 -29.28
C VAL A 629 30.10 17.97 -28.15
N GLY A 630 30.15 17.43 -26.93
CA GLY A 630 30.57 18.21 -25.77
C GLY A 630 30.50 17.45 -24.45
N THR A 631 30.80 18.16 -23.38
CA THR A 631 30.66 17.70 -21.99
C THR A 631 29.85 18.76 -21.23
N ALA A 632 28.84 18.34 -20.49
CA ALA A 632 27.99 19.21 -19.70
C ALA A 632 28.04 18.83 -18.21
N THR A 633 27.76 19.81 -17.35
CA THR A 633 27.41 19.64 -15.94
C THR A 633 25.91 19.81 -15.77
N GLY A 634 25.30 19.05 -14.87
CA GLY A 634 23.85 18.99 -14.76
C GLY A 634 23.28 19.99 -13.77
N ASP A 635 22.01 20.33 -13.96
CA ASP A 635 21.17 21.05 -13.00
C ASP A 635 19.94 20.17 -12.67
N TYR A 636 19.74 19.84 -11.39
CA TYR A 636 18.74 18.85 -10.96
C TYR A 636 18.83 17.53 -11.74
N ALA A 637 20.06 17.02 -11.91
CA ALA A 637 20.37 15.82 -12.70
C ALA A 637 20.02 15.90 -14.19
N ARG A 638 19.70 17.09 -14.73
CA ARG A 638 19.39 17.32 -16.15
C ARG A 638 20.60 17.89 -16.88
N PHE A 639 20.88 17.36 -18.06
CA PHE A 639 21.96 17.79 -18.94
C PHE A 639 21.39 18.08 -20.32
N TYR A 640 21.82 19.18 -20.92
CA TYR A 640 21.33 19.63 -22.22
C TYR A 640 22.49 19.78 -23.19
N PHE A 641 22.27 19.34 -24.43
CA PHE A 641 23.24 19.45 -25.51
C PHE A 641 22.55 19.92 -26.78
N GLU A 642 23.03 21.02 -27.34
CA GLU A 642 22.59 21.47 -28.65
C GLU A 642 23.31 20.67 -29.74
N VAL A 643 22.54 20.06 -30.64
CA VAL A 643 23.06 19.25 -31.75
C VAL A 643 22.42 19.64 -33.06
N THR A 644 23.14 19.39 -34.16
CA THR A 644 22.58 19.46 -35.51
C THR A 644 22.62 18.06 -36.11
N LEU A 645 21.43 17.47 -36.32
CA LEU A 645 21.26 16.17 -36.92
C LEU A 645 21.51 16.22 -38.43
N LYS A 646 22.04 15.13 -38.98
CA LYS A 646 22.12 14.92 -40.42
C LYS A 646 20.83 14.30 -40.95
N PRO A 647 20.46 14.51 -42.23
CA PRO A 647 19.33 13.80 -42.83
C PRO A 647 19.46 12.27 -42.65
N GLY A 648 18.36 11.61 -42.29
CA GLY A 648 18.34 10.17 -42.01
C GLY A 648 18.72 9.82 -40.57
N MET A 649 19.28 8.62 -40.38
CA MET A 649 19.55 8.06 -39.05
C MET A 649 20.77 8.71 -38.38
N ASN A 650 20.62 9.11 -37.13
CA ASN A 650 21.66 9.66 -36.28
C ASN A 650 21.79 8.82 -35.01
N GLU A 651 23.00 8.38 -34.70
CA GLU A 651 23.32 7.71 -33.44
C GLU A 651 23.64 8.76 -32.37
N ILE A 652 22.95 8.69 -31.23
CA ILE A 652 23.16 9.55 -30.06
C ILE A 652 23.64 8.69 -28.90
N ILE A 653 24.80 9.02 -28.33
CA ILE A 653 25.37 8.29 -27.19
C ILE A 653 25.71 9.27 -26.07
N ALA A 654 25.08 9.08 -24.91
CA ALA A 654 25.45 9.75 -23.67
C ALA A 654 26.38 8.86 -22.84
N LYS A 655 27.45 9.43 -22.31
CA LYS A 655 28.41 8.74 -21.44
C LYS A 655 28.61 9.49 -20.14
N ALA A 656 28.59 8.77 -19.02
CA ALA A 656 28.92 9.33 -17.71
C ALA A 656 29.97 8.46 -17.02
N GLY A 657 31.14 9.03 -16.70
CA GLY A 657 32.28 8.23 -16.25
C GLY A 657 32.79 7.26 -17.33
N LYS A 658 33.42 6.16 -16.91
CA LYS A 658 34.02 5.18 -17.85
C LYS A 658 33.07 4.10 -18.33
N GLU A 659 32.00 3.81 -17.58
CA GLU A 659 31.20 2.59 -17.74
C GLU A 659 29.73 2.85 -18.06
N LEU A 660 29.18 4.02 -17.71
CA LEU A 660 27.77 4.31 -17.95
C LEU A 660 27.59 4.87 -19.35
N ILE A 661 26.83 4.15 -20.16
CA ILE A 661 26.53 4.52 -21.55
C ILE A 661 25.04 4.29 -21.78
N ASP A 662 24.38 5.27 -22.35
CA ASP A 662 23.04 5.12 -22.90
C ASP A 662 23.01 5.63 -24.33
N LYS A 663 22.21 4.96 -25.17
CA LYS A 663 22.28 5.10 -26.62
C LYS A 663 20.88 5.05 -27.22
N ILE A 664 20.60 5.99 -28.10
CA ILE A 664 19.36 6.05 -28.89
C ILE A 664 19.67 6.34 -30.35
N TYR A 665 18.67 6.17 -31.20
CA TYR A 665 18.72 6.49 -32.62
C TYR A 665 17.62 7.49 -32.96
N ILE A 666 17.99 8.56 -33.66
CA ILE A 666 17.07 9.59 -34.12
C ILE A 666 17.11 9.68 -35.64
N ASN A 667 15.97 9.51 -36.29
CA ASN A 667 15.80 9.67 -37.72
C ASN A 667 15.30 11.07 -38.05
N LEU A 668 16.14 11.89 -38.70
CA LEU A 668 15.74 13.20 -39.21
C LEU A 668 15.02 13.03 -40.56
N GLN A 669 13.71 13.22 -40.56
CA GLN A 669 12.86 13.24 -41.74
C GLN A 669 12.71 14.69 -42.21
N ILE A 670 13.36 15.03 -43.32
CA ILE A 670 13.18 16.33 -43.97
C ILE A 670 11.93 16.21 -44.84
N ASN A 671 10.81 16.72 -44.36
CA ASN A 671 9.64 16.94 -45.21
C ASN A 671 10.00 18.07 -46.18
N TYR A 672 10.11 17.73 -47.47
CA TYR A 672 10.32 18.71 -48.54
C TYR A 672 9.06 19.53 -48.80
#